data_AF-A0AA40VDE3-F1
#
_entry.id   AF-A0AA40VDE3-F1
#
_cell.length_a   1.000
_cell.length_b   1.000
_cell.length_c   1.000
_cell.angle_alpha   90.00
_cell.angle_beta   90.00
_cell.angle_gamma   90.00
#
_symmetry.space_group_name_H-M   'P 1'
#
loop_
_entity.id
_entity.type
_entity.pdbx_description
1 polymer ?
#
loop_
_entity_poly.entity_id
_entity_poly.type
_entity_poly.pdbx_seq_one_letter_code
_entity_poly.pdbx_strand_id
1 'polypeptide(L)'
;MGEFTDGIAGRDARAALRIAVVGAGPAGLYLAILVKKRFPDAVITVYERNRPDDTFGFGVVFSDATLDIFERYDAESYARITQEFAYWDDIAIHVKGEVHRIGGNGFCGCARSTLLTILQERARSLGVAMVFQTEADAEAFDDHDLVVVADGINSAYRQRHAEHFGTTVDLRPNRFAWMGSTRPLDAFTFLFRETEWGPFIAHAYQYERDRSTWVFETDPDTFERAGLAQLDEAGSAALMKRIFADFLGDHPVLTNRSIWRQFPMIRNARWVRGNRVLLGDAKATAHFSIGSGTKLAMEDAIALYEALVTEAEVPAALAQFERGRREEVEKTQHAADVSLVWFEHVARYLDFEPVQFAFGAMTRAKAITYDNLRLRAPDFVARMDRVFAEGVRRAGFDVSLDRPAAPMFQPLRLREMVVPNRVAMSPMCMYSAQEGVPGDWHLVHYGARAIGGPGLMFTEMTCVSRDARITPGCAGLYTDAQEMAWTRIVDFVHANSGTKFCLQLGHAGRKGATKLMWEGIDRPLAEGGWEVMSASPLPYYPDSTVPRAMDRADMAAVTADFVAATERAARAGFDMLELHCAHGYLLASFLSPLTNRRTDAYGGSLENRLRFPLEVFAAMRAAWPPHKPMSVRVSATDWAEGGLTPEDSVAIAGAFREAGVDLVDVSTGQTVSAARPLYGRMFQTPFAERIRNEAGTATMCVGNITTPDQINTILAAGRADIVALGRPHLADPGFTLRAAAWYGADGIHCPPQYAPGKDQIFRNSVRERADFEDLKLRGRPKTRAELRLPAAQDAS
;
A
#
# COMPACT_ATOMS: atom_id res chain seq x y z
N MET A 1 -26.47 -13.31 19.50
CA MET A 1 -27.94 -13.18 19.63
C MET A 1 -28.22 -12.66 21.02
N GLY A 2 -28.72 -11.42 21.18
CA GLY A 2 -29.10 -10.93 22.51
C GLY A 2 -29.21 -9.41 22.75
N GLU A 3 -28.68 -8.51 21.90
CA GLU A 3 -28.64 -7.06 22.28
C GLU A 3 -28.95 -6.04 21.16
N PHE A 4 -29.50 -6.44 20.01
CA PHE A 4 -29.80 -5.49 18.91
C PHE A 4 -31.29 -5.35 18.53
N THR A 5 -32.22 -5.94 19.28
CA THR A 5 -33.65 -5.96 18.90
C THR A 5 -34.56 -4.98 19.64
N ASP A 6 -34.12 -4.33 20.71
CA ASP A 6 -35.04 -3.55 21.58
C ASP A 6 -35.11 -2.04 21.31
N GLY A 7 -34.55 -1.56 20.19
CA GLY A 7 -34.61 -0.13 19.82
C GLY A 7 -35.56 0.23 18.66
N ILE A 8 -36.16 -0.75 17.96
CA ILE A 8 -36.81 -0.54 16.65
C ILE A 8 -38.31 -0.88 16.71
N ALA A 9 -39.01 -0.38 17.72
CA ALA A 9 -40.47 -0.46 17.80
C ALA A 9 -41.02 0.93 18.11
N GLY A 10 -41.50 1.64 17.09
CA GLY A 10 -42.25 2.89 17.26
C GLY A 10 -41.79 4.06 16.40
N ARG A 11 -41.89 3.95 15.07
CA ARG A 11 -42.05 5.10 14.17
C ARG A 11 -42.91 4.68 12.98
N ASP A 12 -44.22 4.59 13.23
CA ASP A 12 -45.23 4.46 12.18
C ASP A 12 -45.65 5.84 11.69
N ALA A 13 -45.85 5.94 10.37
CA ALA A 13 -46.28 7.09 9.57
C ALA A 13 -45.21 8.15 9.25
N ARG A 14 -44.29 7.80 8.35
CA ARG A 14 -43.67 8.78 7.43
C ARG A 14 -44.65 9.00 6.26
N ALA A 15 -44.81 10.24 5.78
CA ALA A 15 -45.57 10.49 4.55
C ALA A 15 -45.03 9.59 3.41
N ALA A 16 -45.88 9.19 2.46
CA ALA A 16 -45.53 8.26 1.40
C ALA A 16 -44.37 8.79 0.55
N LEU A 17 -43.15 8.31 0.82
CA LEU A 17 -41.91 8.69 0.16
C LEU A 17 -42.00 8.44 -1.35
N ARG A 18 -41.81 9.48 -2.16
CA ARG A 18 -41.71 9.41 -3.61
C ARG A 18 -40.24 9.39 -4.01
N ILE A 19 -39.78 8.28 -4.60
CA ILE A 19 -38.37 8.05 -4.93
C ILE A 19 -38.21 7.73 -6.41
N ALA A 20 -37.38 8.52 -7.10
CA ALA A 20 -36.93 8.22 -8.45
C ALA A 20 -35.53 7.63 -8.40
N VAL A 21 -35.31 6.46 -9.02
CA VAL A 21 -34.00 5.83 -9.13
C VAL A 21 -33.58 5.84 -10.59
N VAL A 22 -32.52 6.58 -10.93
CA VAL A 22 -31.95 6.66 -12.28
C VAL A 22 -30.82 5.64 -12.38
N GLY A 23 -31.07 4.53 -13.08
CA GLY A 23 -30.18 3.40 -13.27
C GLY A 23 -30.66 2.12 -12.57
N ALA A 24 -30.85 1.05 -13.34
CA ALA A 24 -31.25 -0.28 -12.85
C ALA A 24 -30.06 -1.24 -12.65
N GLY A 25 -28.89 -0.69 -12.25
CA GLY A 25 -27.76 -1.50 -11.80
C GLY A 25 -27.97 -2.08 -10.39
N PRO A 26 -27.00 -2.88 -9.87
CA PRO A 26 -27.12 -3.50 -8.55
C PRO A 26 -27.36 -2.51 -7.41
N ALA A 27 -26.72 -1.33 -7.44
CA ALA A 27 -26.96 -0.26 -6.45
C ALA A 27 -28.42 0.23 -6.44
N GLY A 28 -28.94 0.63 -7.60
CA GLY A 28 -30.28 1.21 -7.71
C GLY A 28 -31.39 0.19 -7.39
N LEU A 29 -31.30 -1.01 -7.97
CA LEU A 29 -32.28 -2.07 -7.72
C LEU A 29 -32.27 -2.53 -6.26
N TYR A 30 -31.09 -2.74 -5.67
CA TYR A 30 -31.00 -3.23 -4.30
C TYR A 30 -31.51 -2.20 -3.29
N LEU A 31 -31.22 -0.91 -3.49
CA LEU A 31 -31.81 0.15 -2.67
C LEU A 31 -33.34 0.15 -2.77
N ALA A 32 -33.88 0.08 -3.99
CA ALA A 32 -35.33 0.06 -4.21
C ALA A 32 -36.01 -1.10 -3.48
N ILE A 33 -35.40 -2.29 -3.50
CA ILE A 33 -35.85 -3.47 -2.76
C ILE A 33 -35.86 -3.20 -1.25
N LEU A 34 -34.74 -2.75 -0.69
CA LEU A 34 -34.62 -2.55 0.77
C LEU A 34 -35.58 -1.48 1.29
N VAL A 35 -35.69 -0.36 0.58
CA VAL A 35 -36.59 0.74 0.94
C VAL A 35 -38.05 0.29 0.83
N LYS A 36 -38.44 -0.39 -0.27
CA LYS A 36 -39.84 -0.85 -0.45
C LYS A 36 -40.24 -1.90 0.59
N LYS A 37 -39.31 -2.80 0.98
CA LYS A 37 -39.54 -3.77 2.06
C LYS A 37 -39.83 -3.09 3.40
N ARG A 38 -39.10 -2.02 3.72
CA ARG A 38 -39.23 -1.34 5.02
C ARG A 38 -40.34 -0.31 5.06
N PHE A 39 -40.60 0.35 3.93
CA PHE A 39 -41.62 1.38 3.74
C PHE A 39 -42.58 0.96 2.60
N PRO A 40 -43.57 0.08 2.89
CA PRO A 40 -44.45 -0.46 1.86
C PRO A 40 -45.23 0.61 1.08
N ASP A 41 -45.53 1.74 1.71
CA ASP A 41 -46.26 2.86 1.11
C ASP A 41 -45.38 3.77 0.24
N ALA A 42 -44.06 3.57 0.21
CA ALA A 42 -43.17 4.35 -0.65
C ALA A 42 -43.47 4.10 -2.14
N VAL A 43 -43.57 5.17 -2.92
CA VAL A 43 -43.75 5.12 -4.38
C VAL A 43 -42.38 5.20 -5.02
N ILE A 44 -41.90 4.08 -5.56
CA ILE A 44 -40.55 3.97 -6.12
C ILE A 44 -40.64 3.62 -7.59
N THR A 45 -39.97 4.41 -8.44
CA THR A 45 -39.82 4.15 -9.88
C THR A 45 -38.34 4.09 -10.25
N VAL A 46 -37.91 2.99 -10.87
CA VAL A 46 -36.56 2.81 -11.42
C VAL A 46 -36.59 3.09 -12.93
N TYR A 47 -35.72 3.95 -13.41
CA TYR A 47 -35.57 4.29 -14.82
C TYR A 47 -34.25 3.73 -15.34
N GLU A 48 -34.29 3.03 -16.48
CA GLU A 48 -33.11 2.44 -17.12
C GLU A 48 -33.09 2.75 -18.61
N ARG A 49 -31.92 3.20 -19.11
CA ARG A 49 -31.74 3.57 -20.52
C ARG A 49 -31.66 2.34 -21.43
N ASN A 50 -31.18 1.22 -20.91
CA ASN A 50 -31.00 -0.02 -21.66
C ASN A 50 -32.24 -0.92 -21.57
N ARG A 51 -32.25 -2.02 -22.33
CA ARG A 51 -33.25 -3.08 -22.18
C ARG A 51 -33.00 -3.89 -20.88
N PRO A 52 -34.01 -4.58 -20.33
CA PRO A 52 -33.85 -5.39 -19.12
C PRO A 52 -32.76 -6.47 -19.22
N ASP A 53 -32.52 -6.98 -20.43
CA ASP A 53 -31.60 -8.05 -20.79
C ASP A 53 -30.24 -7.55 -21.30
N ASP A 54 -30.10 -6.24 -21.54
CA ASP A 54 -28.82 -5.64 -21.96
C ASP A 54 -27.85 -5.63 -20.78
N THR A 55 -26.89 -6.56 -20.80
CA THR A 55 -25.80 -6.58 -19.83
C THR A 55 -24.45 -6.37 -20.49
N PHE A 56 -23.63 -5.55 -19.86
CA PHE A 56 -22.23 -5.34 -20.26
C PHE A 56 -21.34 -6.13 -19.30
N GLY A 57 -20.47 -6.98 -19.85
CA GLY A 57 -19.64 -7.90 -19.08
C GLY A 57 -20.27 -9.28 -18.88
N PHE A 58 -19.61 -10.10 -18.08
CA PHE A 58 -19.94 -11.53 -17.90
C PHE A 58 -20.33 -11.81 -16.44
N GLY A 59 -19.45 -12.38 -15.63
CA GLY A 59 -19.70 -12.68 -14.22
C GLY A 59 -19.43 -11.51 -13.25
N VAL A 60 -19.88 -11.65 -12.01
CA VAL A 60 -19.48 -10.82 -10.86
C VAL A 60 -19.05 -11.73 -9.71
N VAL A 61 -18.13 -11.25 -8.85
CA VAL A 61 -17.61 -12.02 -7.72
C VAL A 61 -18.10 -11.42 -6.40
N PHE A 62 -18.46 -12.27 -5.45
CA PHE A 62 -18.68 -11.90 -4.05
C PHE A 62 -17.81 -12.76 -3.14
N SER A 63 -17.39 -12.19 -2.01
CA SER A 63 -16.80 -12.95 -0.90
C SER A 63 -17.88 -13.41 0.07
N ASP A 64 -17.66 -14.52 0.76
CA ASP A 64 -18.60 -15.04 1.78
C ASP A 64 -18.99 -13.97 2.83
N ALA A 65 -18.05 -13.15 3.30
CA ALA A 65 -18.34 -12.07 4.25
C ALA A 65 -19.33 -11.00 3.70
N THR A 66 -19.33 -10.78 2.39
CA THR A 66 -20.28 -9.85 1.74
C THR A 66 -21.65 -10.48 1.62
N LEU A 67 -21.69 -11.79 1.40
CA LEU A 67 -22.92 -12.55 1.35
C LEU A 67 -23.65 -12.58 2.69
N ASP A 68 -22.94 -12.73 3.80
CA ASP A 68 -23.50 -12.67 5.17
C ASP A 68 -24.20 -11.33 5.45
N ILE A 69 -23.66 -10.24 4.89
CA ILE A 69 -24.28 -8.92 4.97
C ILE A 69 -25.59 -8.94 4.18
N PHE A 70 -25.59 -9.42 2.93
CA PHE A 70 -26.78 -9.41 2.09
C PHE A 70 -27.91 -10.29 2.64
N GLU A 71 -27.58 -11.44 3.25
CA GLU A 71 -28.54 -12.31 3.93
C GLU A 71 -29.30 -11.54 5.04
N ARG A 72 -28.59 -10.71 5.81
CA ARG A 72 -29.17 -9.93 6.90
C ARG A 72 -30.22 -8.92 6.44
N TYR A 73 -30.04 -8.28 5.28
CA TYR A 73 -30.96 -7.24 4.79
C TYR A 73 -32.03 -7.78 3.84
N ASP A 74 -31.69 -8.79 3.01
CA ASP A 74 -32.67 -9.45 2.15
C ASP A 74 -32.38 -10.93 1.90
N ALA A 75 -32.74 -11.75 2.90
CA ALA A 75 -32.64 -13.20 2.87
C ALA A 75 -33.25 -13.86 1.61
N GLU A 76 -34.31 -13.29 1.02
CA GLU A 76 -34.96 -13.88 -0.16
C GLU A 76 -34.15 -13.68 -1.45
N SER A 77 -33.69 -12.44 -1.71
CA SER A 77 -32.74 -12.19 -2.80
C SER A 77 -31.46 -12.99 -2.60
N TYR A 78 -30.94 -13.01 -1.38
CA TYR A 78 -29.77 -13.81 -1.01
C TYR A 78 -29.97 -15.30 -1.34
N ALA A 79 -31.09 -15.91 -0.91
CA ALA A 79 -31.38 -17.31 -1.18
C ALA A 79 -31.41 -17.61 -2.69
N ARG A 80 -32.05 -16.74 -3.50
CA ARG A 80 -32.10 -16.88 -4.96
C ARG A 80 -30.74 -16.69 -5.62
N ILE A 81 -30.04 -15.60 -5.31
CA ILE A 81 -28.70 -15.30 -5.85
C ILE A 81 -27.75 -16.47 -5.57
N THR A 82 -27.83 -17.03 -4.36
CA THR A 82 -26.92 -18.08 -3.94
C THR A 82 -27.22 -19.47 -4.51
N GLN A 83 -28.39 -19.68 -5.11
CA GLN A 83 -28.69 -20.90 -5.89
C GLN A 83 -27.95 -20.90 -7.23
N GLU A 84 -27.64 -19.71 -7.77
CA GLU A 84 -27.02 -19.52 -9.09
C GLU A 84 -25.49 -19.43 -9.03
N PHE A 85 -24.90 -19.46 -7.84
CA PHE A 85 -23.48 -19.26 -7.67
C PHE A 85 -22.62 -20.46 -8.08
N ALA A 86 -21.61 -20.18 -8.89
CA ALA A 86 -20.40 -21.00 -8.96
C ALA A 86 -19.52 -20.66 -7.74
N TYR A 87 -19.08 -21.66 -6.98
CA TYR A 87 -18.25 -21.47 -5.78
C TYR A 87 -16.84 -21.97 -6.00
N TRP A 88 -15.87 -21.23 -5.48
CA TRP A 88 -14.48 -21.65 -5.41
C TRP A 88 -13.78 -21.01 -4.21
N ASP A 89 -12.81 -21.72 -3.63
CA ASP A 89 -12.04 -21.21 -2.49
C ASP A 89 -10.63 -20.72 -2.89
N ASP A 90 -10.07 -21.33 -3.93
CA ASP A 90 -8.71 -21.09 -4.35
C ASP A 90 -8.56 -19.82 -5.21
N ILE A 91 -7.40 -19.18 -5.05
CA ILE A 91 -6.78 -18.37 -6.09
C ILE A 91 -5.66 -19.19 -6.74
N ALA A 92 -5.69 -19.34 -8.06
CA ALA A 92 -4.64 -19.96 -8.85
C ALA A 92 -3.82 -18.88 -9.58
N ILE A 93 -2.52 -18.86 -9.37
CA ILE A 93 -1.60 -17.95 -10.05
C ILE A 93 -0.73 -18.76 -11.01
N HIS A 94 -0.87 -18.48 -12.30
CA HIS A 94 -0.08 -19.10 -13.37
C HIS A 94 0.99 -18.12 -13.84
N VAL A 95 2.25 -18.45 -13.60
CA VAL A 95 3.41 -17.63 -13.99
C VAL A 95 4.57 -18.55 -14.34
N LYS A 96 5.31 -18.25 -15.42
CA LYS A 96 6.48 -19.04 -15.87
C LYS A 96 6.23 -20.56 -16.01
N GLY A 97 5.02 -20.95 -16.38
CA GLY A 97 4.63 -22.36 -16.52
C GLY A 97 4.34 -23.09 -15.20
N GLU A 98 4.51 -22.44 -14.06
CA GLU A 98 4.14 -22.95 -12.74
C GLU A 98 2.74 -22.49 -12.32
N VAL A 99 2.14 -23.23 -11.38
CA VAL A 99 0.83 -22.93 -10.80
C VAL A 99 0.93 -22.92 -9.29
N HIS A 100 0.55 -21.81 -8.68
CA HIS A 100 0.42 -21.69 -7.23
C HIS A 100 -1.06 -21.55 -6.88
N ARG A 101 -1.62 -22.60 -6.28
CA ARG A 101 -2.98 -22.59 -5.73
C ARG A 101 -2.92 -22.20 -4.26
N ILE A 102 -3.65 -21.15 -3.89
CA ILE A 102 -3.68 -20.55 -2.56
C ILE A 102 -5.14 -20.53 -2.10
N GLY A 103 -5.47 -21.38 -1.13
CA GLY A 103 -6.83 -21.52 -0.59
C GLY A 103 -7.18 -20.54 0.53
N GLY A 104 -8.35 -20.73 1.14
CA GLY A 104 -8.84 -19.97 2.28
C GLY A 104 -9.32 -18.56 1.95
N ASN A 105 -9.85 -18.35 0.73
CA ASN A 105 -10.34 -17.04 0.29
C ASN A 105 -11.88 -16.95 0.22
N GLY A 106 -12.59 -18.05 -0.04
CA GLY A 106 -14.06 -18.13 -0.08
C GLY A 106 -14.71 -17.15 -1.05
N PHE A 107 -14.82 -17.53 -2.32
CA PHE A 107 -15.46 -16.71 -3.36
C PHE A 107 -16.62 -17.43 -4.05
N CYS A 108 -17.50 -16.63 -4.63
CA CYS A 108 -18.52 -17.11 -5.54
C CYS A 108 -18.71 -16.16 -6.73
N GLY A 109 -19.08 -16.73 -7.86
CA GLY A 109 -19.40 -16.04 -9.10
C GLY A 109 -20.84 -16.23 -9.49
N CYS A 110 -21.47 -15.17 -9.99
CA CYS A 110 -22.78 -15.23 -10.67
C CYS A 110 -22.70 -14.47 -11.98
N ALA A 111 -23.45 -14.90 -13.00
CA ALA A 111 -23.65 -14.09 -14.19
C ALA A 111 -24.26 -12.73 -13.81
N ARG A 112 -23.71 -11.63 -14.34
CA ARG A 112 -24.24 -10.28 -14.09
C ARG A 112 -25.68 -10.15 -14.55
N SER A 113 -26.03 -10.77 -15.69
CA SER A 113 -27.40 -10.88 -16.19
C SER A 113 -28.31 -11.54 -15.18
N THR A 114 -27.95 -12.71 -14.67
CA THR A 114 -28.73 -13.45 -13.68
C THR A 114 -28.92 -12.64 -12.39
N LEU A 115 -27.87 -11.98 -11.88
CA LEU A 115 -28.00 -11.10 -10.71
C LEU A 115 -29.01 -9.99 -10.96
N LEU A 116 -28.94 -9.30 -12.11
CA LEU A 116 -29.87 -8.23 -12.44
C LEU A 116 -31.30 -8.75 -12.60
N THR A 117 -31.49 -9.90 -13.26
CA THR A 117 -32.80 -10.53 -13.39
C THR A 117 -33.41 -10.82 -12.02
N ILE A 118 -32.66 -11.42 -11.09
CA ILE A 118 -33.15 -11.72 -9.74
C ILE A 118 -33.55 -10.44 -9.00
N LEU A 119 -32.71 -9.40 -9.05
CA LEU A 119 -33.02 -8.12 -8.40
C LEU A 119 -34.23 -7.44 -9.05
N GLN A 120 -34.36 -7.49 -10.37
CA GLN A 120 -35.53 -6.96 -11.07
C GLN A 120 -36.82 -7.71 -10.70
N GLU A 121 -36.79 -9.05 -10.68
CA GLU A 121 -37.91 -9.89 -10.25
C GLU A 121 -38.31 -9.56 -8.81
N ARG A 122 -37.33 -9.45 -7.91
CA ARG A 122 -37.56 -9.07 -6.51
C ARG A 122 -38.18 -7.67 -6.39
N ALA A 123 -37.67 -6.70 -7.14
CA ALA A 123 -38.22 -5.35 -7.13
C ALA A 123 -39.69 -5.34 -7.61
N ARG A 124 -40.01 -6.08 -8.69
CA ARG A 124 -41.40 -6.24 -9.17
C ARG A 124 -42.29 -6.90 -8.13
N SER A 125 -41.83 -7.95 -7.46
CA SER A 125 -42.64 -8.67 -6.46
C SER A 125 -43.02 -7.78 -5.27
N LEU A 126 -42.23 -6.74 -5.00
CA LEU A 126 -42.49 -5.75 -3.94
C LEU A 126 -43.27 -4.53 -4.44
N GLY A 127 -43.66 -4.48 -5.72
CA GLY A 127 -44.42 -3.39 -6.31
C GLY A 127 -43.59 -2.15 -6.67
N VAL A 128 -42.28 -2.30 -6.91
CA VAL A 128 -41.44 -1.23 -7.48
C VAL A 128 -41.76 -1.10 -8.97
N ALA A 129 -42.07 0.12 -9.42
CA ALA A 129 -42.27 0.41 -10.84
C ALA A 129 -40.90 0.47 -11.55
N MET A 130 -40.81 -0.07 -12.76
CA MET A 130 -39.59 -0.02 -13.56
C MET A 130 -39.89 0.37 -15.00
N VAL A 131 -39.14 1.34 -15.51
CA VAL A 131 -39.28 1.92 -16.85
C VAL A 131 -37.95 1.76 -17.57
N PHE A 132 -37.89 0.80 -18.50
CA PHE A 132 -36.70 0.52 -19.30
C PHE A 132 -36.72 1.29 -20.62
N GLN A 133 -35.59 1.28 -21.34
CA GLN A 133 -35.40 1.99 -22.62
C GLN A 133 -35.74 3.48 -22.54
N THR A 134 -35.53 4.08 -21.37
CA THR A 134 -35.84 5.49 -21.09
C THR A 134 -34.62 6.15 -20.47
N GLU A 135 -34.05 7.11 -21.19
CA GLU A 135 -32.99 7.96 -20.63
C GLU A 135 -33.64 9.02 -19.75
N ALA A 136 -33.50 8.85 -18.43
CA ALA A 136 -34.07 9.76 -17.44
C ALA A 136 -33.02 10.79 -16.99
N ASP A 137 -33.37 12.07 -17.04
CA ASP A 137 -32.57 13.14 -16.44
C ASP A 137 -32.93 13.28 -14.95
N ALA A 138 -31.94 13.17 -14.07
CA ALA A 138 -32.15 13.31 -12.62
C ALA A 138 -32.68 14.70 -12.22
N GLU A 139 -32.53 15.72 -13.07
CA GLU A 139 -33.12 17.05 -12.84
C GLU A 139 -34.65 17.06 -13.08
N ALA A 140 -35.22 16.11 -13.83
CA ALA A 140 -36.65 16.10 -14.15
C ALA A 140 -37.57 15.68 -12.99
N PHE A 141 -37.00 15.29 -11.84
CA PHE A 141 -37.72 14.72 -10.70
C PHE A 141 -37.77 15.68 -9.49
N ASP A 142 -38.02 16.97 -9.72
CA ASP A 142 -38.13 18.00 -8.67
C ASP A 142 -39.25 17.74 -7.66
N ASP A 143 -40.29 17.02 -8.08
CA ASP A 143 -41.47 16.69 -7.27
C ASP A 143 -41.32 15.41 -6.42
N HIS A 144 -40.13 14.79 -6.44
CA HIS A 144 -39.82 13.60 -5.66
C HIS A 144 -39.10 13.96 -4.35
N ASP A 145 -39.32 13.18 -3.30
CA ASP A 145 -38.66 13.40 -2.00
C ASP A 145 -37.18 13.01 -2.06
N LEU A 146 -36.82 12.04 -2.90
CA LEU A 146 -35.46 11.56 -3.11
C LEU A 146 -35.22 11.15 -4.57
N VAL A 147 -34.10 11.57 -5.15
CA VAL A 147 -33.62 11.07 -6.44
C VAL A 147 -32.27 10.37 -6.26
N VAL A 148 -32.20 9.11 -6.65
CA VAL A 148 -31.01 8.28 -6.53
C VAL A 148 -30.39 8.12 -7.91
N VAL A 149 -29.16 8.59 -8.07
CA VAL A 149 -28.41 8.55 -9.33
C VAL A 149 -27.44 7.38 -9.26
N ALA A 150 -27.84 6.25 -9.85
CA ALA A 150 -27.14 4.97 -9.87
C ALA A 150 -26.82 4.50 -11.30
N ASP A 151 -26.64 5.43 -12.23
CA ASP A 151 -26.49 5.22 -13.68
C ASP A 151 -25.04 4.92 -14.14
N GLY A 152 -24.15 4.65 -13.18
CA GLY A 152 -22.83 4.06 -13.39
C GLY A 152 -21.71 5.04 -13.75
N ILE A 153 -20.60 4.50 -14.28
CA ILE A 153 -19.38 5.26 -14.56
C ILE A 153 -19.59 6.44 -15.51
N ASN A 154 -20.58 6.36 -16.41
CA ASN A 154 -20.90 7.40 -17.39
C ASN A 154 -22.05 8.31 -16.95
N SER A 155 -22.23 8.48 -15.63
CA SER A 155 -23.30 9.30 -15.06
C SER A 155 -23.34 10.72 -15.63
N ALA A 156 -24.40 11.04 -16.36
CA ALA A 156 -24.57 12.35 -16.99
C ALA A 156 -24.79 13.44 -15.93
N TYR A 157 -25.54 13.13 -14.88
CA TYR A 157 -25.79 14.04 -13.77
C TYR A 157 -24.50 14.38 -13.01
N ARG A 158 -23.67 13.39 -12.69
CA ARG A 158 -22.36 13.64 -12.07
C ARG A 158 -21.50 14.54 -12.95
N GLN A 159 -21.42 14.27 -14.25
CA GLN A 159 -20.61 15.06 -15.18
C GLN A 159 -21.09 16.51 -15.27
N ARG A 160 -22.40 16.73 -15.36
CA ARG A 160 -23.01 18.07 -15.43
C ARG A 160 -22.75 18.91 -14.16
N HIS A 161 -22.69 18.26 -13.00
CA HIS A 161 -22.47 18.91 -11.69
C HIS A 161 -21.11 18.56 -11.08
N ALA A 162 -20.10 18.30 -11.91
CA ALA A 162 -18.78 17.84 -11.46
C ALA A 162 -18.13 18.80 -10.45
N GLU A 163 -18.33 20.11 -10.61
CA GLU A 163 -17.83 21.13 -9.68
C GLU A 163 -18.43 20.97 -8.28
N HIS A 164 -19.76 20.79 -8.17
CA HIS A 164 -20.43 20.60 -6.88
C HIS A 164 -19.96 19.32 -6.18
N PHE A 165 -19.83 18.24 -6.93
CA PHE A 165 -19.38 16.95 -6.41
C PHE A 165 -17.88 16.90 -6.15
N GLY A 166 -17.09 17.87 -6.65
CA GLY A 166 -15.63 17.78 -6.67
C GLY A 166 -15.16 16.51 -7.37
N THR A 167 -15.77 16.19 -8.52
CA THR A 167 -15.47 14.97 -9.28
C THR A 167 -14.05 15.01 -9.82
N THR A 168 -13.28 13.97 -9.53
CA THR A 168 -12.00 13.69 -10.17
C THR A 168 -12.09 12.36 -10.91
N VAL A 169 -11.56 12.33 -12.13
CA VAL A 169 -11.47 11.13 -12.96
C VAL A 169 -10.02 10.97 -13.37
N ASP A 170 -9.41 9.90 -12.90
CA ASP A 170 -8.05 9.49 -13.27
C ASP A 170 -8.13 8.27 -14.18
N LEU A 171 -7.77 8.45 -15.46
CA LEU A 171 -7.75 7.37 -16.45
C LEU A 171 -6.45 6.59 -16.31
N ARG A 172 -6.60 5.34 -15.88
CA ARG A 172 -5.46 4.48 -15.54
C ARG A 172 -4.76 3.97 -16.82
N PRO A 173 -3.42 3.87 -16.83
CA PRO A 173 -2.65 3.61 -18.04
C PRO A 173 -2.97 2.27 -18.69
N ASN A 174 -3.04 1.18 -17.90
CA ASN A 174 -3.33 -0.15 -18.43
C ASN A 174 -4.65 -0.17 -19.20
N ARG A 175 -4.65 -0.92 -20.31
CA ARG A 175 -5.85 -1.19 -21.08
C ARG A 175 -6.36 -2.57 -20.75
N PHE A 176 -7.69 -2.69 -20.65
CA PHE A 176 -8.34 -3.95 -20.40
C PHE A 176 -9.55 -4.16 -21.32
N ALA A 177 -9.86 -5.42 -21.60
CA ALA A 177 -11.08 -5.84 -22.29
C ALA A 177 -11.76 -6.97 -21.50
N TRP A 178 -13.07 -6.83 -21.29
CA TRP A 178 -13.87 -7.84 -20.60
C TRP A 178 -14.49 -8.80 -21.62
N MET A 179 -14.03 -10.04 -21.60
CA MET A 179 -14.49 -11.16 -22.45
C MET A 179 -14.98 -12.33 -21.57
N GLY A 180 -15.42 -13.40 -22.21
CA GLY A 180 -15.76 -14.66 -21.56
C GLY A 180 -15.12 -15.85 -22.26
N SER A 181 -15.34 -17.04 -21.72
CA SER A 181 -15.01 -18.30 -22.38
C SER A 181 -15.96 -19.40 -21.92
N THR A 182 -15.99 -20.53 -22.63
CA THR A 182 -16.62 -21.75 -22.13
C THR A 182 -15.69 -22.61 -21.26
N ARG A 183 -14.44 -22.16 -21.06
CA ARG A 183 -13.45 -22.86 -20.22
C ARG A 183 -13.95 -22.93 -18.77
N PRO A 184 -14.17 -24.13 -18.20
CA PRO A 184 -14.49 -24.25 -16.78
C PRO A 184 -13.29 -23.88 -15.90
N LEU A 185 -13.56 -23.30 -14.72
CA LEU A 185 -12.54 -22.85 -13.77
C LEU A 185 -12.99 -23.19 -12.35
N ASP A 186 -12.15 -23.86 -11.59
CA ASP A 186 -12.42 -24.24 -10.19
C ASP A 186 -11.80 -23.27 -9.16
N ALA A 187 -11.24 -22.15 -9.64
CA ALA A 187 -10.54 -21.14 -8.86
C ALA A 187 -10.61 -19.77 -9.54
N PHE A 188 -10.44 -18.70 -8.75
CA PHE A 188 -10.10 -17.40 -9.33
C PHE A 188 -8.68 -17.48 -9.87
N THR A 189 -8.50 -17.24 -11.16
CA THR A 189 -7.27 -17.55 -11.86
C THR A 189 -6.62 -16.27 -12.39
N PHE A 190 -5.39 -16.00 -11.98
CA PHE A 190 -4.52 -15.01 -12.63
C PHE A 190 -3.56 -15.74 -13.56
N LEU A 191 -3.57 -15.36 -14.84
CA LEU A 191 -2.63 -15.86 -15.84
C LEU A 191 -1.72 -14.73 -16.27
N PHE A 192 -0.42 -14.90 -16.04
CA PHE A 192 0.61 -14.00 -16.50
C PHE A 192 1.32 -14.65 -17.70
N ARG A 193 1.35 -13.95 -18.83
CA ARG A 193 1.98 -14.40 -20.07
C ARG A 193 2.93 -13.32 -20.57
N GLU A 194 4.18 -13.70 -20.75
CA GLU A 194 5.14 -12.90 -21.47
C GLU A 194 5.07 -13.29 -22.96
N THR A 195 5.02 -12.28 -23.83
CA THR A 195 4.92 -12.46 -25.28
C THR A 195 6.00 -11.65 -25.97
N GLU A 196 6.13 -11.81 -27.29
CA GLU A 196 7.04 -10.98 -28.11
C GLU A 196 6.73 -9.47 -28.03
N TRP A 197 5.50 -9.09 -27.63
CA TRP A 197 5.11 -7.69 -27.45
C TRP A 197 5.23 -7.21 -26.00
N GLY A 198 5.48 -8.08 -25.02
CA GLY A 198 5.45 -7.75 -23.58
C GLY A 198 4.38 -8.51 -22.80
N PRO A 199 4.08 -8.09 -21.55
CA PRO A 199 3.21 -8.84 -20.65
C PRO A 199 1.72 -8.70 -20.96
N PHE A 200 1.03 -9.85 -20.93
CA PHE A 200 -0.43 -9.97 -20.91
C PHE A 200 -0.88 -10.64 -19.63
N ILE A 201 -1.96 -10.12 -19.06
CA ILE A 201 -2.59 -10.64 -17.85
C ILE A 201 -4.01 -11.08 -18.21
N ALA A 202 -4.45 -12.24 -17.72
CA ALA A 202 -5.86 -12.58 -17.68
C ALA A 202 -6.32 -12.78 -16.24
N HIS A 203 -7.41 -12.11 -15.87
CA HIS A 203 -8.16 -12.31 -14.63
C HIS A 203 -9.39 -13.14 -14.98
N ALA A 204 -9.41 -14.40 -14.58
CA ALA A 204 -10.42 -15.35 -15.01
C ALA A 204 -11.10 -16.06 -13.85
N TYR A 205 -12.41 -16.26 -13.94
CA TYR A 205 -13.17 -16.98 -12.91
C TYR A 205 -14.46 -17.54 -13.50
N GLN A 206 -14.93 -18.67 -12.97
CA GLN A 206 -16.21 -19.23 -13.37
C GLN A 206 -17.36 -18.39 -12.80
N TYR A 207 -18.48 -18.28 -13.50
CA TYR A 207 -19.65 -17.57 -12.97
C TYR A 207 -20.97 -18.31 -13.16
N GLU A 208 -20.98 -19.33 -14.03
CA GLU A 208 -22.03 -20.32 -14.18
C GLU A 208 -21.42 -21.58 -14.82
N ARG A 209 -22.19 -22.66 -14.91
CA ARG A 209 -21.71 -23.91 -15.52
C ARG A 209 -21.31 -23.67 -16.98
N ASP A 210 -20.13 -24.15 -17.37
CA ASP A 210 -19.57 -24.07 -18.73
C ASP A 210 -19.40 -22.63 -19.28
N ARG A 211 -19.28 -21.65 -18.38
CA ARG A 211 -18.96 -20.26 -18.72
C ARG A 211 -18.08 -19.59 -17.66
N SER A 212 -17.08 -18.86 -18.12
CA SER A 212 -16.14 -18.12 -17.29
C SER A 212 -15.94 -16.70 -17.81
N THR A 213 -15.66 -15.79 -16.88
CA THR A 213 -15.21 -14.43 -17.13
C THR A 213 -13.73 -14.46 -17.46
N TRP A 214 -13.31 -13.63 -18.43
CA TRP A 214 -11.92 -13.38 -18.77
C TRP A 214 -11.71 -11.88 -18.97
N VAL A 215 -11.10 -11.21 -18.00
CA VAL A 215 -10.66 -9.82 -18.16
C VAL A 215 -9.21 -9.85 -18.58
N PHE A 216 -8.94 -9.48 -19.83
CA PHE A 216 -7.58 -9.35 -20.34
C PHE A 216 -7.06 -7.94 -20.10
N GLU A 217 -5.81 -7.82 -19.69
CA GLU A 217 -5.17 -6.55 -19.33
C GLU A 217 -3.71 -6.54 -19.82
N THR A 218 -3.25 -5.38 -20.28
CA THR A 218 -1.85 -5.15 -20.68
C THR A 218 -1.47 -3.67 -20.55
N ASP A 219 -0.17 -3.41 -20.49
CA ASP A 219 0.39 -2.06 -20.42
C ASP A 219 0.27 -1.31 -21.77
N PRO A 220 0.36 0.04 -21.77
CA PRO A 220 0.23 0.84 -23.00
C PRO A 220 1.20 0.45 -24.11
N ASP A 221 2.46 0.15 -23.77
CA ASP A 221 3.49 -0.11 -24.76
C ASP A 221 3.26 -1.48 -25.41
N THR A 222 2.90 -2.49 -24.62
CA THR A 222 2.51 -3.81 -25.12
C THR A 222 1.23 -3.74 -25.95
N PHE A 223 0.26 -2.91 -25.54
CA PHE A 223 -0.96 -2.68 -26.31
C PHE A 223 -0.67 -2.12 -27.71
N GLU A 224 0.23 -1.14 -27.80
CA GLU A 224 0.66 -0.54 -29.06
C GLU A 224 1.44 -1.53 -29.91
N ARG A 225 2.47 -2.19 -29.35
CA ARG A 225 3.31 -3.18 -30.06
C ARG A 225 2.49 -4.35 -30.61
N ALA A 226 1.46 -4.79 -29.88
CA ALA A 226 0.57 -5.87 -30.31
C ALA A 226 -0.48 -5.45 -31.36
N GLY A 227 -0.58 -4.16 -31.70
CA GLY A 227 -1.54 -3.65 -32.68
C GLY A 227 -3.01 -3.79 -32.25
N LEU A 228 -3.28 -3.77 -30.94
CA LEU A 228 -4.63 -3.98 -30.41
C LEU A 228 -5.61 -2.85 -30.76
N ALA A 229 -5.10 -1.63 -30.98
CA ALA A 229 -5.92 -0.48 -31.36
C ALA A 229 -6.61 -0.64 -32.72
N GLN A 230 -6.04 -1.47 -33.61
CA GLN A 230 -6.52 -1.68 -34.96
C GLN A 230 -7.43 -2.91 -35.08
N LEU A 231 -7.57 -3.71 -34.02
CA LEU A 231 -8.40 -4.89 -34.01
C LEU A 231 -9.83 -4.57 -33.57
N ASP A 232 -10.80 -5.20 -34.23
CA ASP A 232 -12.17 -5.25 -33.75
C ASP A 232 -12.32 -6.28 -32.60
N GLU A 233 -13.54 -6.47 -32.10
CA GLU A 233 -13.80 -7.43 -31.02
C GLU A 233 -13.39 -8.86 -31.39
N ALA A 234 -13.65 -9.27 -32.64
CA ALA A 234 -13.35 -10.61 -33.13
C ALA A 234 -11.83 -10.84 -33.26
N GLY A 235 -11.10 -9.87 -33.82
CA GLY A 235 -9.65 -9.87 -33.92
C GLY A 235 -8.99 -9.89 -32.54
N SER A 236 -9.49 -9.09 -31.61
CA SER A 236 -9.03 -9.08 -30.21
C SER A 236 -9.24 -10.44 -29.54
N ALA A 237 -10.42 -11.04 -29.67
CA ALA A 237 -10.71 -12.35 -29.10
C ALA A 237 -9.85 -13.47 -29.70
N ALA A 238 -9.60 -13.43 -31.02
CA ALA A 238 -8.71 -14.37 -31.70
C ALA A 238 -7.26 -14.25 -31.21
N LEU A 239 -6.77 -13.03 -31.00
CA LEU A 239 -5.45 -12.78 -30.44
C LEU A 239 -5.34 -13.30 -29.00
N MET A 240 -6.33 -13.02 -28.15
CA MET A 240 -6.35 -13.53 -26.77
C MET A 240 -6.41 -15.06 -26.73
N LYS A 241 -7.20 -15.69 -27.62
CA LYS A 241 -7.22 -17.15 -27.78
C LYS A 241 -5.84 -17.69 -28.13
N ARG A 242 -5.07 -17.00 -28.98
CA ARG A 242 -3.71 -17.40 -29.36
C ARG A 242 -2.72 -17.26 -28.19
N ILE A 243 -2.76 -16.14 -27.47
CA ILE A 243 -1.82 -15.87 -26.36
C ILE A 243 -2.04 -16.86 -25.20
N PHE A 244 -3.29 -17.21 -24.90
CA PHE A 244 -3.65 -18.10 -23.79
C PHE A 244 -4.08 -19.49 -24.27
N ALA A 245 -3.62 -19.92 -25.45
CA ALA A 245 -4.08 -21.16 -26.09
C ALA A 245 -3.83 -22.41 -25.24
N ASP A 246 -2.70 -22.45 -24.53
CA ASP A 246 -2.31 -23.55 -23.64
C ASP A 246 -3.32 -23.77 -22.50
N PHE A 247 -3.87 -22.68 -21.97
CA PHE A 247 -4.85 -22.73 -20.90
C PHE A 247 -6.28 -22.87 -21.42
N LEU A 248 -6.64 -22.13 -22.47
CA LEU A 248 -7.98 -22.14 -23.06
C LEU A 248 -8.29 -23.45 -23.78
N GLY A 249 -7.29 -24.10 -24.40
CA GLY A 249 -7.50 -25.27 -25.26
C GLY A 249 -8.51 -24.98 -26.37
N ASP A 250 -9.47 -25.89 -26.55
CA ASP A 250 -10.50 -25.76 -27.60
C ASP A 250 -11.62 -24.77 -27.25
N HIS A 251 -11.65 -24.26 -26.02
CA HIS A 251 -12.72 -23.37 -25.57
C HIS A 251 -12.64 -22.00 -26.30
N PRO A 252 -13.73 -21.54 -26.93
CA PRO A 252 -13.75 -20.22 -27.56
C PRO A 252 -13.66 -19.08 -26.53
N VAL A 253 -13.16 -17.94 -26.98
CA VAL A 253 -13.30 -16.65 -26.29
C VAL A 253 -14.60 -16.02 -26.77
N LEU A 254 -15.44 -15.60 -25.84
CA LEU A 254 -16.76 -15.02 -26.06
C LEU A 254 -16.65 -13.50 -25.94
N THR A 255 -17.32 -12.76 -26.83
CA THR A 255 -17.37 -11.29 -26.81
C THR A 255 -18.76 -10.80 -26.44
N ASN A 256 -18.82 -9.66 -25.75
CA ASN A 256 -20.06 -8.96 -25.41
C ASN A 256 -19.74 -7.46 -25.22
N ARG A 257 -19.65 -6.72 -26.34
CA ARG A 257 -19.13 -5.34 -26.35
C ARG A 257 -17.75 -5.25 -25.67
N SER A 258 -16.90 -6.21 -26.02
CA SER A 258 -15.61 -6.49 -25.40
C SER A 258 -14.52 -5.54 -25.92
N ILE A 259 -14.69 -4.25 -25.61
CA ILE A 259 -13.80 -3.18 -26.06
C ILE A 259 -12.62 -2.98 -25.12
N TRP A 260 -11.43 -2.74 -25.69
CA TRP A 260 -10.26 -2.30 -24.94
C TRP A 260 -10.42 -0.87 -24.48
N ARG A 261 -10.30 -0.65 -23.16
CA ARG A 261 -10.45 0.67 -22.55
C ARG A 261 -9.56 0.83 -21.34
N GLN A 262 -9.37 2.07 -20.93
CA GLN A 262 -8.73 2.42 -19.67
C GLN A 262 -9.75 2.41 -18.53
N PHE A 263 -9.30 2.09 -17.33
CA PHE A 263 -10.18 2.13 -16.15
C PHE A 263 -10.34 3.57 -15.66
N PRO A 264 -11.57 4.11 -15.53
CA PRO A 264 -11.79 5.41 -14.94
C PRO A 264 -11.87 5.28 -13.41
N MET A 265 -10.83 5.77 -12.73
CA MET A 265 -10.83 5.91 -11.29
C MET A 265 -11.58 7.19 -10.90
N ILE A 266 -12.81 7.03 -10.43
CA ILE A 266 -13.74 8.13 -10.13
C ILE A 266 -13.79 8.35 -8.62
N ARG A 267 -13.57 9.59 -8.21
CA ARG A 267 -13.80 10.06 -6.84
C ARG A 267 -14.65 11.31 -6.84
N ASN A 268 -15.49 11.43 -5.83
CA ASN A 268 -16.30 12.62 -5.59
C ASN A 268 -16.10 13.08 -4.14
N ALA A 269 -15.77 14.36 -3.97
CA ALA A 269 -15.66 15.00 -2.66
C ALA A 269 -17.02 15.09 -1.95
N ARG A 270 -18.11 15.27 -2.69
CA ARG A 270 -19.50 15.21 -2.19
C ARG A 270 -20.31 14.22 -3.00
N TRP A 271 -21.35 13.65 -2.42
CA TRP A 271 -22.22 12.68 -3.08
C TRP A 271 -23.67 13.16 -3.15
N VAL A 272 -24.01 14.20 -2.40
CA VAL A 272 -25.37 14.72 -2.27
C VAL A 272 -25.47 16.13 -2.87
N ARG A 273 -26.55 16.39 -3.60
CA ARG A 273 -26.97 17.73 -4.06
C ARG A 273 -28.48 17.90 -3.85
N GLY A 274 -28.87 18.65 -2.83
CA GLY A 274 -30.28 18.77 -2.45
C GLY A 274 -30.84 17.41 -2.00
N ASN A 275 -31.94 16.98 -2.60
CA ASN A 275 -32.53 15.64 -2.45
C ASN A 275 -31.98 14.61 -3.45
N ARG A 276 -30.89 14.91 -4.16
CA ARG A 276 -30.24 13.98 -5.11
C ARG A 276 -28.98 13.38 -4.54
N VAL A 277 -28.75 12.09 -4.77
CA VAL A 277 -27.59 11.36 -4.26
C VAL A 277 -26.97 10.45 -5.31
N LEU A 278 -25.64 10.49 -5.44
CA LEU A 278 -24.88 9.54 -6.26
C LEU A 278 -24.73 8.19 -5.52
N LEU A 279 -24.91 7.08 -6.24
CA LEU A 279 -24.82 5.73 -5.69
C LEU A 279 -24.05 4.77 -6.60
N GLY A 280 -23.30 3.83 -6.03
CA GLY A 280 -22.49 2.86 -6.77
C GLY A 280 -21.41 3.51 -7.63
N ASP A 281 -21.18 3.01 -8.85
CA ASP A 281 -20.13 3.51 -9.74
C ASP A 281 -20.34 4.96 -10.22
N ALA A 282 -21.55 5.51 -10.09
CA ALA A 282 -21.78 6.95 -10.29
C ALA A 282 -21.10 7.77 -9.19
N LYS A 283 -21.00 7.23 -7.97
CA LYS A 283 -20.41 7.85 -6.79
C LYS A 283 -18.90 7.60 -6.67
N ALA A 284 -18.45 6.38 -6.88
CA ALA A 284 -17.05 6.01 -6.71
C ALA A 284 -16.79 4.67 -7.41
N THR A 285 -15.63 4.52 -8.06
CA THR A 285 -15.23 3.25 -8.68
C THR A 285 -14.13 2.58 -7.88
N ALA A 286 -14.12 1.24 -7.89
CA ALA A 286 -13.03 0.41 -7.38
C ALA A 286 -12.56 -0.54 -8.49
N HIS A 287 -11.25 -0.61 -8.71
CA HIS A 287 -10.67 -1.46 -9.77
C HIS A 287 -11.05 -2.94 -9.57
N PHE A 288 -11.30 -3.64 -10.67
CA PHE A 288 -11.74 -5.04 -10.65
C PHE A 288 -10.68 -6.01 -10.08
N SER A 289 -9.42 -5.55 -9.96
CA SER A 289 -8.31 -6.34 -9.42
C SER A 289 -8.49 -6.83 -7.97
N ILE A 290 -9.49 -6.32 -7.26
CA ILE A 290 -9.88 -6.81 -5.92
C ILE A 290 -11.32 -7.35 -5.86
N GLY A 291 -12.05 -7.39 -6.98
CA GLY A 291 -13.40 -7.94 -7.05
C GLY A 291 -14.49 -7.14 -6.33
N SER A 292 -14.29 -5.85 -6.05
CA SER A 292 -15.15 -5.11 -5.10
C SER A 292 -16.20 -4.18 -5.73
N GLY A 293 -16.30 -4.05 -7.05
CA GLY A 293 -17.21 -3.07 -7.68
C GLY A 293 -18.69 -3.27 -7.33
N THR A 294 -19.23 -4.46 -7.61
CA THR A 294 -20.64 -4.78 -7.30
C THR A 294 -20.90 -4.83 -5.79
N LYS A 295 -19.93 -5.32 -5.00
CA LYS A 295 -19.96 -5.27 -3.54
C LYS A 295 -20.14 -3.83 -3.04
N LEU A 296 -19.28 -2.91 -3.49
CA LEU A 296 -19.31 -1.50 -3.10
C LEU A 296 -20.68 -0.89 -3.43
N ALA A 297 -21.19 -1.16 -4.64
CA ALA A 297 -22.48 -0.65 -5.09
C ALA A 297 -23.67 -1.12 -4.22
N MET A 298 -23.70 -2.40 -3.83
CA MET A 298 -24.78 -2.94 -2.99
C MET A 298 -24.65 -2.53 -1.52
N GLU A 299 -23.42 -2.45 -0.97
CA GLU A 299 -23.20 -1.92 0.37
C GLU A 299 -23.52 -0.43 0.47
N ASP A 300 -23.30 0.34 -0.60
CA ASP A 300 -23.74 1.73 -0.66
C ASP A 300 -25.26 1.85 -0.58
N ALA A 301 -25.99 0.95 -1.25
CA ALA A 301 -27.44 0.87 -1.15
C ALA A 301 -27.89 0.54 0.28
N ILE A 302 -27.21 -0.40 0.96
CA ILE A 302 -27.47 -0.72 2.38
C ILE A 302 -27.24 0.52 3.25
N ALA A 303 -26.10 1.20 3.11
CA ALA A 303 -25.77 2.36 3.95
C ALA A 303 -26.75 3.52 3.75
N LEU A 304 -27.20 3.77 2.51
CA LEU A 304 -28.24 4.78 2.25
C LEU A 304 -29.59 4.34 2.84
N TYR A 305 -29.95 3.06 2.70
CA TYR A 305 -31.14 2.49 3.34
C TYR A 305 -31.11 2.67 4.86
N GLU A 306 -30.00 2.34 5.53
CA GLU A 306 -29.86 2.49 6.98
C GLU A 306 -30.01 3.94 7.42
N ALA A 307 -29.43 4.88 6.67
CA ALA A 307 -29.60 6.29 6.94
C ALA A 307 -31.06 6.73 6.79
N LEU A 308 -31.77 6.23 5.77
CA LEU A 308 -33.21 6.49 5.59
C LEU A 308 -34.05 5.87 6.71
N VAL A 309 -33.67 4.72 7.27
CA VAL A 309 -34.36 4.12 8.42
C VAL A 309 -34.08 4.88 9.72
N THR A 310 -32.86 5.36 9.89
CA THR A 310 -32.42 6.05 11.11
C THR A 310 -33.04 7.45 11.21
N GLU A 311 -33.02 8.20 10.12
CA GLU A 311 -33.38 9.61 10.10
C GLU A 311 -34.82 9.83 9.64
N ALA A 312 -35.53 10.74 10.31
CA ALA A 312 -36.92 11.08 9.99
C ALA A 312 -37.07 11.91 8.70
N GLU A 313 -36.05 12.69 8.35
CA GLU A 313 -36.06 13.60 7.19
C GLU A 313 -35.03 13.16 6.15
N VAL A 314 -35.38 13.22 4.85
CA VAL A 314 -34.48 12.82 3.75
C VAL A 314 -33.16 13.63 3.76
N PRO A 315 -33.16 14.96 3.96
CA PRO A 315 -31.91 15.71 4.05
C PRO A 315 -30.97 15.23 5.17
N ALA A 316 -31.53 14.83 6.33
CA ALA A 316 -30.76 14.29 7.44
C ALA A 316 -30.18 12.90 7.10
N ALA A 317 -30.98 12.02 6.47
CA ALA A 317 -30.52 10.72 5.98
C ALA A 317 -29.35 10.87 4.98
N LEU A 318 -29.47 11.78 4.02
CA LEU A 318 -28.43 12.04 3.02
C LEU A 318 -27.13 12.55 3.67
N ALA A 319 -27.23 13.44 4.66
CA ALA A 319 -26.09 13.90 5.43
C ALA A 319 -25.45 12.78 6.27
N GLN A 320 -26.24 11.88 6.85
CA GLN A 320 -25.72 10.70 7.56
C GLN A 320 -25.01 9.75 6.61
N PHE A 321 -25.59 9.45 5.44
CA PHE A 321 -24.97 8.59 4.42
C PHE A 321 -23.61 9.14 3.97
N GLU A 322 -23.54 10.43 3.63
CA GLU A 322 -22.31 11.05 3.14
C GLU A 322 -21.18 11.06 4.19
N ARG A 323 -21.53 11.25 5.48
CA ARG A 323 -20.54 11.21 6.57
C ARG A 323 -20.17 9.79 6.96
N GLY A 324 -21.14 8.91 7.14
CA GLY A 324 -20.95 7.57 7.70
C GLY A 324 -20.33 6.57 6.74
N ARG A 325 -20.62 6.66 5.44
CA ARG A 325 -20.14 5.68 4.45
C ARG A 325 -18.76 6.02 3.87
N ARG A 326 -18.24 7.23 4.09
CA ARG A 326 -17.00 7.75 3.48
C ARG A 326 -15.77 6.89 3.77
N GLU A 327 -15.52 6.61 5.04
CA GLU A 327 -14.29 5.92 5.47
C GLU A 327 -14.12 4.55 4.79
N GLU A 328 -15.17 3.74 4.75
CA GLU A 328 -15.13 2.40 4.16
C GLU A 328 -15.00 2.41 2.62
N VAL A 329 -15.60 3.41 1.97
CA VAL A 329 -15.43 3.62 0.52
C VAL A 329 -13.98 3.99 0.21
N GLU A 330 -13.42 4.96 0.94
CA GLU A 330 -12.05 5.42 0.73
C GLU A 330 -11.02 4.32 1.03
N LYS A 331 -11.24 3.49 2.08
CA LYS A 331 -10.44 2.29 2.34
C LYS A 331 -10.47 1.30 1.18
N THR A 332 -11.66 1.02 0.65
CA THR A 332 -11.84 0.08 -0.46
C THR A 332 -11.20 0.59 -1.75
N GLN A 333 -11.39 1.87 -2.08
CA GLN A 333 -10.74 2.50 -3.23
C GLN A 333 -9.22 2.47 -3.06
N HIS A 334 -8.69 2.83 -1.89
CA HIS A 334 -7.25 2.78 -1.64
C HIS A 334 -6.68 1.37 -1.85
N ALA A 335 -7.34 0.33 -1.33
CA ALA A 335 -6.90 -1.05 -1.55
C ALA A 335 -6.94 -1.44 -3.04
N ALA A 336 -7.96 -0.99 -3.78
CA ALA A 336 -8.08 -1.22 -5.21
C ALA A 336 -6.96 -0.50 -5.99
N ASP A 337 -6.62 0.73 -5.62
CA ASP A 337 -5.56 1.53 -6.24
C ASP A 337 -4.20 0.86 -6.07
N VAL A 338 -3.86 0.46 -4.83
CA VAL A 338 -2.57 -0.20 -4.57
C VAL A 338 -2.47 -1.51 -5.36
N SER A 339 -3.57 -2.27 -5.43
CA SER A 339 -3.64 -3.49 -6.24
C SER A 339 -3.48 -3.21 -7.74
N LEU A 340 -4.18 -2.20 -8.26
CA LEU A 340 -4.11 -1.77 -9.64
C LEU A 340 -2.68 -1.35 -10.03
N VAL A 341 -2.06 -0.48 -9.25
CA VAL A 341 -0.69 0.02 -9.53
C VAL A 341 0.31 -1.14 -9.60
N TRP A 342 0.11 -2.21 -8.82
CA TRP A 342 0.95 -3.40 -8.94
C TRP A 342 0.81 -4.09 -10.31
N PHE A 343 -0.42 -4.20 -10.85
CA PHE A 343 -0.66 -4.77 -12.19
C PHE A 343 -0.15 -3.87 -13.32
N GLU A 344 -0.21 -2.54 -13.15
CA GLU A 344 0.39 -1.56 -14.08
C GLU A 344 1.92 -1.70 -14.19
N HIS A 345 2.55 -2.29 -13.18
CA HIS A 345 4.00 -2.46 -13.12
C HIS A 345 4.42 -3.93 -13.03
N VAL A 346 3.61 -4.86 -13.56
CA VAL A 346 3.88 -6.31 -13.47
C VAL A 346 5.25 -6.68 -14.05
N ALA A 347 5.70 -5.97 -15.10
CA ALA A 347 6.98 -6.15 -15.76
C ALA A 347 8.16 -6.12 -14.77
N ARG A 348 8.06 -5.29 -13.71
CA ARG A 348 9.08 -5.17 -12.65
C ARG A 348 9.36 -6.48 -11.91
N TYR A 349 8.38 -7.38 -11.87
CA TYR A 349 8.45 -8.62 -11.07
C TYR A 349 8.65 -9.86 -11.94
N LEU A 350 8.67 -9.73 -13.27
CA LEU A 350 8.74 -10.90 -14.16
C LEU A 350 10.02 -11.72 -13.95
N ASP A 351 11.10 -11.13 -13.44
CA ASP A 351 12.33 -11.87 -13.13
C ASP A 351 12.31 -12.62 -11.80
N PHE A 352 11.29 -12.43 -10.97
CA PHE A 352 11.22 -13.09 -9.66
C PHE A 352 11.00 -14.60 -9.78
N GLU A 353 11.43 -15.34 -8.75
CA GLU A 353 11.06 -16.75 -8.59
C GLU A 353 9.53 -16.88 -8.59
N PRO A 354 8.93 -17.89 -9.27
CA PRO A 354 7.48 -18.03 -9.39
C PRO A 354 6.71 -17.93 -8.07
N VAL A 355 7.22 -18.58 -7.02
CA VAL A 355 6.61 -18.53 -5.67
C VAL A 355 6.63 -17.12 -5.08
N GLN A 356 7.72 -16.37 -5.31
CA GLN A 356 7.87 -15.00 -4.82
C GLN A 356 6.97 -14.05 -5.60
N PHE A 357 6.88 -14.22 -6.91
CA PHE A 357 5.94 -13.50 -7.75
C PHE A 357 4.50 -13.70 -7.27
N ALA A 358 4.10 -14.96 -7.04
CA ALA A 358 2.77 -15.29 -6.53
C ALA A 358 2.52 -14.69 -5.14
N PHE A 359 3.53 -14.67 -4.26
CA PHE A 359 3.42 -14.05 -2.95
C PHE A 359 3.23 -12.54 -3.07
N GLY A 360 3.99 -11.88 -3.95
CA GLY A 360 3.85 -10.47 -4.28
C GLY A 360 2.46 -10.14 -4.82
N ALA A 361 1.96 -10.95 -5.75
CA ALA A 361 0.62 -10.83 -6.28
C ALA A 361 -0.43 -10.96 -5.16
N MET A 362 -0.36 -11.98 -4.31
CA MET A 362 -1.32 -12.15 -3.20
C MET A 362 -1.32 -10.99 -2.19
N THR A 363 -0.17 -10.37 -1.95
CA THR A 363 0.01 -9.31 -0.94
C THR A 363 -0.05 -7.88 -1.51
N ARG A 364 -0.30 -7.71 -2.81
CA ARG A 364 -0.31 -6.42 -3.51
C ARG A 364 -1.21 -5.37 -2.86
N ALA A 365 -2.44 -5.75 -2.49
CA ALA A 365 -3.45 -4.85 -1.92
C ALA A 365 -3.21 -4.51 -0.44
N LYS A 366 -2.15 -5.03 0.18
CA LYS A 366 -1.80 -4.91 1.61
C LYS A 366 -2.82 -5.54 2.58
N ALA A 367 -4.02 -5.91 2.15
CA ALA A 367 -5.04 -6.57 2.97
C ALA A 367 -4.65 -8.00 3.37
N ILE A 368 -4.04 -8.73 2.44
CA ILE A 368 -3.42 -10.03 2.67
C ILE A 368 -1.94 -9.80 3.00
N THR A 369 -1.48 -10.45 4.06
CA THR A 369 -0.13 -10.31 4.62
C THR A 369 0.51 -11.68 4.83
N TYR A 370 1.77 -11.71 5.24
CA TYR A 370 2.50 -12.92 5.57
C TYR A 370 1.77 -13.78 6.62
N ASP A 371 1.38 -13.18 7.76
CA ASP A 371 0.68 -13.91 8.83
C ASP A 371 -0.72 -14.35 8.37
N ASN A 372 -1.41 -13.53 7.57
CA ASN A 372 -2.70 -13.90 7.00
C ASN A 372 -2.58 -15.11 6.04
N LEU A 373 -1.55 -15.15 5.20
CA LEU A 373 -1.27 -16.28 4.33
C LEU A 373 -0.82 -17.51 5.11
N ARG A 374 -0.10 -17.34 6.22
CA ARG A 374 0.31 -18.47 7.07
C ARG A 374 -0.91 -19.21 7.64
N LEU A 375 -1.97 -18.47 7.95
CA LEU A 375 -3.24 -19.02 8.41
C LEU A 375 -4.05 -19.69 7.28
N ARG A 376 -4.00 -19.15 6.07
CA ARG A 376 -4.85 -19.58 4.94
C ARG A 376 -4.23 -20.67 4.07
N ALA A 377 -2.92 -20.57 3.85
CA ALA A 377 -2.14 -21.42 2.98
C ALA A 377 -0.73 -21.66 3.58
N PRO A 378 -0.64 -22.40 4.70
CA PRO A 378 0.62 -22.61 5.42
C PRO A 378 1.72 -23.22 4.53
N ASP A 379 1.37 -24.17 3.67
CA ASP A 379 2.33 -24.80 2.75
C ASP A 379 2.89 -23.81 1.71
N PHE A 380 2.09 -22.82 1.30
CA PHE A 380 2.55 -21.77 0.39
C PHE A 380 3.56 -20.85 1.06
N VAL A 381 3.30 -20.45 2.31
CA VAL A 381 4.23 -19.65 3.10
C VAL A 381 5.50 -20.43 3.41
N ALA A 382 5.40 -21.71 3.78
CA ALA A 382 6.56 -22.57 4.01
C ALA A 382 7.45 -22.69 2.76
N ARG A 383 6.85 -22.80 1.57
CA ARG A 383 7.60 -22.75 0.29
C ARG A 383 8.26 -21.39 0.07
N MET A 384 7.56 -20.29 0.35
CA MET A 384 8.15 -18.95 0.24
C MET A 384 9.34 -18.75 1.20
N ASP A 385 9.21 -19.18 2.47
CA ASP A 385 10.30 -19.11 3.44
C ASP A 385 11.52 -19.91 2.98
N ARG A 386 11.29 -21.10 2.39
CA ARG A 386 12.35 -21.91 1.80
C ARG A 386 13.02 -21.22 0.62
N VAL A 387 12.26 -20.67 -0.33
CA VAL A 387 12.82 -19.93 -1.49
C VAL A 387 13.63 -18.71 -1.02
N PHE A 388 13.15 -18.00 -0.01
CA PHE A 388 13.89 -16.89 0.60
C PHE A 388 15.22 -17.39 1.21
N ALA A 389 15.19 -18.47 1.99
CA ALA A 389 16.38 -19.07 2.59
C ALA A 389 17.36 -19.64 1.54
N GLU A 390 16.87 -20.19 0.43
CA GLU A 390 17.69 -20.62 -0.70
C GLU A 390 18.44 -19.42 -1.32
N GLY A 391 17.76 -18.29 -1.49
CA GLY A 391 18.41 -17.03 -1.89
C GLY A 391 19.51 -16.59 -0.93
N VAL A 392 19.26 -16.72 0.38
CA VAL A 392 20.25 -16.42 1.44
C VAL A 392 21.43 -17.39 1.41
N ARG A 393 21.22 -18.69 1.14
CA ARG A 393 22.31 -19.66 0.94
C ARG A 393 23.13 -19.37 -0.32
N ARG A 394 22.49 -18.96 -1.42
CA ARG A 394 23.19 -18.49 -2.63
C ARG A 394 24.10 -17.29 -2.35
N ALA A 395 23.73 -16.45 -1.38
CA ALA A 395 24.57 -15.36 -0.89
C ALA A 395 25.69 -15.82 0.08
N GLY A 396 25.87 -17.13 0.31
CA GLY A 396 26.98 -17.69 1.07
C GLY A 396 26.76 -17.73 2.59
N PHE A 397 25.52 -17.83 3.04
CA PHE A 397 25.19 -18.08 4.45
C PHE A 397 24.80 -19.55 4.69
N ASP A 398 25.11 -20.05 5.88
CA ASP A 398 24.63 -21.35 6.34
C ASP A 398 23.33 -21.17 7.12
N VAL A 399 22.20 -21.33 6.43
CA VAL A 399 20.85 -21.23 7.01
C VAL A 399 20.07 -22.49 6.72
N SER A 400 19.20 -22.89 7.66
CA SER A 400 18.37 -24.08 7.51
C SER A 400 17.35 -23.94 6.38
N LEU A 401 17.26 -24.95 5.51
CA LEU A 401 16.19 -25.08 4.51
C LEU A 401 15.04 -25.98 4.99
N ASP A 402 15.30 -26.85 5.97
CA ASP A 402 14.29 -27.75 6.53
C ASP A 402 13.36 -26.99 7.50
N ARG A 403 13.93 -26.02 8.22
CA ARG A 403 13.22 -25.14 9.15
C ARG A 403 13.71 -23.71 8.95
N PRO A 404 13.38 -23.08 7.82
CA PRO A 404 13.82 -21.72 7.53
C PRO A 404 13.23 -20.75 8.56
N ALA A 405 14.06 -19.81 9.04
CA ALA A 405 13.55 -18.69 9.83
C ALA A 405 12.74 -17.75 8.92
N ALA A 406 11.73 -17.09 9.50
CA ALA A 406 10.95 -16.07 8.79
C ALA A 406 11.87 -15.02 8.15
N PRO A 407 11.50 -14.42 7.00
CA PRO A 407 12.37 -13.51 6.23
C PRO A 407 13.04 -12.41 7.06
N MET A 408 12.33 -11.86 8.06
CA MET A 408 12.88 -10.83 8.94
C MET A 408 14.10 -11.27 9.76
N PHE A 409 14.27 -12.57 10.02
CA PHE A 409 15.37 -13.14 10.83
C PHE A 409 16.48 -13.77 9.99
N GLN A 410 16.44 -13.59 8.68
CA GLN A 410 17.49 -14.06 7.78
C GLN A 410 18.61 -13.00 7.66
N PRO A 411 19.89 -13.40 7.60
CA PRO A 411 21.01 -12.45 7.53
C PRO A 411 21.10 -11.75 6.16
N LEU A 412 21.78 -10.61 6.13
CA LEU A 412 22.19 -9.88 4.92
C LEU A 412 23.69 -9.59 4.96
N ARG A 413 24.35 -9.66 3.80
CA ARG A 413 25.72 -9.17 3.64
C ARG A 413 25.72 -7.85 2.89
N LEU A 414 26.37 -6.83 3.46
CA LEU A 414 26.69 -5.55 2.81
C LEU A 414 28.21 -5.37 2.87
N ARG A 415 28.89 -5.54 1.74
CA ARG A 415 30.36 -5.72 1.69
C ARG A 415 30.82 -6.82 2.64
N GLU A 416 31.76 -6.55 3.56
CA GLU A 416 32.20 -7.52 4.56
C GLU A 416 31.32 -7.52 5.82
N MET A 417 30.41 -6.54 5.97
CA MET A 417 29.50 -6.46 7.11
C MET A 417 28.36 -7.47 6.95
N VAL A 418 28.14 -8.29 7.99
CA VAL A 418 26.94 -9.13 8.12
C VAL A 418 25.96 -8.45 9.07
N VAL A 419 24.76 -8.18 8.55
CA VAL A 419 23.59 -7.79 9.34
C VAL A 419 22.87 -9.08 9.74
N PRO A 420 22.72 -9.40 11.04
CA PRO A 420 22.25 -10.71 11.48
C PRO A 420 20.76 -10.95 11.24
N ASN A 421 19.97 -9.90 11.03
CA ASN A 421 18.55 -9.98 10.67
C ASN A 421 18.14 -8.72 9.88
N ARG A 422 16.97 -8.73 9.22
CA ARG A 422 16.53 -7.66 8.31
C ARG A 422 15.75 -6.52 8.99
N VAL A 423 15.78 -6.43 10.32
CA VAL A 423 15.10 -5.38 11.08
C VAL A 423 16.08 -4.25 11.37
N ALA A 424 15.68 -3.01 11.06
CA ALA A 424 16.45 -1.82 11.38
C ALA A 424 15.72 -0.85 12.32
N MET A 425 16.46 -0.18 13.19
CA MET A 425 15.99 1.04 13.85
C MET A 425 16.35 2.26 12.99
N SER A 426 15.34 2.99 12.51
CA SER A 426 15.53 4.20 11.70
C SER A 426 16.26 5.30 12.50
N PRO A 427 17.02 6.19 11.82
CA PRO A 427 17.61 7.38 12.46
C PRO A 427 16.49 8.32 12.96
N MET A 428 16.58 8.74 14.22
CA MET A 428 15.60 9.59 14.92
C MET A 428 16.32 10.58 15.83
N CYS A 429 16.20 11.88 15.58
CA CYS A 429 16.81 12.90 16.43
C CYS A 429 16.26 12.89 17.85
N MET A 430 17.15 12.78 18.84
CA MET A 430 16.81 12.83 20.26
C MET A 430 16.82 14.24 20.81
N TYR A 431 17.48 15.18 20.11
CA TYR A 431 17.61 16.58 20.52
C TYR A 431 18.11 16.76 21.97
N SER A 432 19.00 15.85 22.39
CA SER A 432 19.46 15.72 23.78
C SER A 432 20.97 15.91 23.95
N ALA A 433 21.68 16.28 22.90
CA ALA A 433 23.11 16.57 22.95
C ALA A 433 23.36 17.98 23.51
N GLN A 434 24.52 18.16 24.13
CA GLN A 434 24.98 19.48 24.61
C GLN A 434 26.20 19.88 23.80
N GLU A 435 26.10 20.99 23.06
CA GLU A 435 27.18 21.43 22.15
C GLU A 435 27.60 20.32 21.17
N GLY A 436 26.62 19.55 20.70
CA GLY A 436 26.83 18.39 19.83
C GLY A 436 27.38 17.14 20.52
N VAL A 437 27.78 17.20 21.80
CA VAL A 437 28.30 16.04 22.53
C VAL A 437 27.13 15.14 22.98
N PRO A 438 27.07 13.87 22.54
CA PRO A 438 26.07 12.93 23.03
C PRO A 438 26.35 12.56 24.50
N GLY A 439 25.36 12.73 25.36
CA GLY A 439 25.42 12.33 26.77
C GLY A 439 24.77 10.98 27.09
N ASP A 440 24.55 10.72 28.38
CA ASP A 440 24.00 9.45 28.88
C ASP A 440 22.62 9.09 28.34
N TRP A 441 21.81 10.08 27.95
CA TRP A 441 20.56 9.83 27.23
C TRP A 441 20.79 8.95 25.99
N HIS A 442 21.80 9.29 25.18
CA HIS A 442 22.12 8.55 23.96
C HIS A 442 22.68 7.17 24.29
N LEU A 443 23.54 7.06 25.31
CA LEU A 443 24.06 5.76 25.74
C LEU A 443 22.93 4.80 26.13
N VAL A 444 22.02 5.25 27.00
CA VAL A 444 20.87 4.43 27.43
C VAL A 444 19.93 4.18 26.26
N HIS A 445 19.69 5.20 25.42
CA HIS A 445 18.83 5.08 24.25
C HIS A 445 19.31 3.99 23.29
N TYR A 446 20.52 4.13 22.75
CA TYR A 446 21.08 3.18 21.78
C TYR A 446 21.39 1.83 22.43
N GLY A 447 21.93 1.82 23.64
CA GLY A 447 22.25 0.58 24.37
C GLY A 447 21.03 -0.31 24.56
N ALA A 448 19.89 0.26 24.98
CA ALA A 448 18.65 -0.49 25.15
C ALA A 448 18.12 -1.10 23.84
N ARG A 449 18.20 -0.37 22.72
CA ARG A 449 17.72 -0.87 21.42
C ARG A 449 18.68 -1.88 20.81
N ALA A 450 19.99 -1.71 21.00
CA ALA A 450 20.99 -2.66 20.51
C ALA A 450 20.80 -4.04 21.15
N ILE A 451 20.58 -4.08 22.47
CA ILE A 451 20.28 -5.32 23.21
C ILE A 451 18.91 -5.91 22.82
N GLY A 452 17.99 -5.09 22.32
CA GLY A 452 16.69 -5.50 21.81
C GLY A 452 16.71 -6.37 20.54
N GLY A 453 17.88 -6.48 19.89
CA GLY A 453 18.15 -7.41 18.80
C GLY A 453 17.81 -7.00 17.35
N PRO A 454 17.56 -5.73 16.97
CA PRO A 454 17.51 -5.38 15.55
C PRO A 454 18.88 -5.68 14.90
N GLY A 455 18.90 -6.08 13.63
CA GLY A 455 20.15 -6.42 12.97
C GLY A 455 21.01 -5.19 12.69
N LEU A 456 20.36 -4.05 12.45
CA LEU A 456 20.99 -2.77 12.19
C LEU A 456 20.29 -1.68 13.00
N MET A 457 21.04 -0.70 13.49
CA MET A 457 20.46 0.52 14.02
C MET A 457 21.25 1.72 13.55
N PHE A 458 20.55 2.85 13.42
CA PHE A 458 21.15 4.10 13.00
C PHE A 458 21.19 5.05 14.19
N THR A 459 22.25 5.84 14.29
CA THR A 459 22.23 7.06 15.09
C THR A 459 21.15 8.02 14.58
N GLU A 460 20.82 9.04 15.35
CA GLU A 460 20.22 10.25 14.78
C GLU A 460 21.11 10.90 13.73
N MET A 461 20.56 11.85 12.97
CA MET A 461 21.35 12.70 12.10
C MET A 461 22.41 13.43 12.94
N THR A 462 23.66 13.02 12.75
CA THR A 462 24.82 13.57 13.44
C THR A 462 25.46 14.62 12.54
N CYS A 463 25.56 15.84 13.08
CA CYS A 463 25.88 17.01 12.29
C CYS A 463 27.39 17.14 12.10
N VAL A 464 27.83 17.44 10.87
CA VAL A 464 29.25 17.47 10.48
C VAL A 464 29.98 18.75 10.90
N SER A 465 29.26 19.77 11.36
CA SER A 465 29.80 21.01 11.90
C SER A 465 28.82 21.63 12.89
N ARG A 466 29.26 22.68 13.60
CA ARG A 466 28.42 23.39 14.58
C ARG A 466 27.16 23.99 13.95
N ASP A 467 27.30 24.53 12.75
CA ASP A 467 26.24 25.25 12.05
C ASP A 467 25.43 24.32 11.13
N ALA A 468 25.87 23.06 10.97
CA ALA A 468 25.12 22.00 10.32
C ALA A 468 23.91 21.49 11.14
N ARG A 469 23.75 21.93 12.39
CA ARG A 469 22.71 21.42 13.30
C ARG A 469 21.30 21.86 12.92
N ILE A 470 20.31 21.00 13.20
CA ILE A 470 18.89 21.37 13.11
C ILE A 470 18.54 22.29 14.27
N THR A 471 18.87 21.84 15.49
CA THR A 471 18.59 22.52 16.76
C THR A 471 19.85 22.52 17.64
N PRO A 472 19.89 23.35 18.70
CA PRO A 472 20.99 23.31 19.67
C PRO A 472 21.21 21.92 20.33
N GLY A 473 20.15 21.10 20.40
CA GLY A 473 20.18 19.75 20.99
C GLY A 473 20.64 18.64 20.05
N CYS A 474 20.96 18.93 18.78
CA CYS A 474 21.42 17.92 17.83
C CYS A 474 22.84 17.43 18.15
N ALA A 475 23.05 16.12 18.01
CA ALA A 475 24.38 15.53 18.11
C ALA A 475 25.30 15.94 16.94
N GLY A 476 26.61 15.97 17.18
CA GLY A 476 27.65 16.33 16.22
C GLY A 476 28.80 15.34 16.19
N LEU A 477 29.65 15.46 15.16
CA LEU A 477 30.93 14.74 15.04
C LEU A 477 31.99 15.60 14.33
N TYR A 478 32.29 16.75 14.92
CA TYR A 478 33.28 17.73 14.46
C TYR A 478 34.34 18.08 15.52
N THR A 479 34.25 17.51 16.72
CA THR A 479 35.25 17.67 17.79
C THR A 479 35.71 16.34 18.37
N ASP A 480 36.88 16.34 19.01
CA ASP A 480 37.43 15.15 19.66
C ASP A 480 36.55 14.68 20.83
N ALA A 481 35.94 15.62 21.57
CA ALA A 481 35.01 15.29 22.65
C ALA A 481 33.77 14.53 22.15
N GLN A 482 33.27 14.90 20.96
CA GLN A 482 32.16 14.21 20.32
C GLN A 482 32.58 12.81 19.84
N GLU A 483 33.76 12.68 19.25
CA GLU A 483 34.34 11.38 18.85
C GLU A 483 34.48 10.43 20.05
N MET A 484 35.03 10.91 21.17
CA MET A 484 35.16 10.12 22.41
C MET A 484 33.80 9.67 22.95
N ALA A 485 32.80 10.57 22.95
CA ALA A 485 31.47 10.26 23.44
C ALA A 485 30.76 9.22 22.56
N TRP A 486 30.88 9.32 21.24
CA TRP A 486 30.36 8.30 20.33
C TRP A 486 31.10 6.97 20.46
N THR A 487 32.43 6.98 20.60
CA THR A 487 33.23 5.77 20.81
C THR A 487 32.71 4.97 22.02
N ARG A 488 32.43 5.65 23.16
CA ARG A 488 31.82 5.01 24.34
C ARG A 488 30.51 4.31 24.03
N ILE A 489 29.66 4.87 23.18
CA ILE A 489 28.37 4.29 22.81
C ILE A 489 28.59 3.10 21.86
N VAL A 490 29.46 3.25 20.85
CA VAL A 490 29.82 2.16 19.91
C VAL A 490 30.40 0.96 20.66
N ASP A 491 31.35 1.20 21.56
CA ASP A 491 31.97 0.15 22.39
C ASP A 491 30.92 -0.59 23.22
N PHE A 492 29.97 0.13 23.82
CA PHE A 492 28.88 -0.50 24.57
C PHE A 492 28.04 -1.42 23.68
N VAL A 493 27.69 -0.95 22.47
CA VAL A 493 26.88 -1.70 21.51
C VAL A 493 27.58 -2.98 21.08
N HIS A 494 28.84 -2.89 20.70
CA HIS A 494 29.64 -4.03 20.24
C HIS A 494 29.94 -5.03 21.36
N ALA A 495 30.15 -4.55 22.59
CA ALA A 495 30.41 -5.43 23.73
C ALA A 495 29.16 -6.20 24.21
N ASN A 496 27.95 -5.67 23.98
CA ASN A 496 26.73 -6.18 24.61
C ASN A 496 25.64 -6.63 23.61
N SER A 497 25.88 -6.61 22.30
CA SER A 497 24.89 -7.02 21.32
C SER A 497 25.48 -7.52 20.00
N GLY A 498 24.68 -8.23 19.21
CA GLY A 498 25.00 -8.56 17.81
C GLY A 498 24.60 -7.49 16.80
N THR A 499 24.05 -6.37 17.26
CA THR A 499 23.50 -5.30 16.42
C THR A 499 24.60 -4.50 15.73
N LYS A 500 24.45 -4.25 14.43
CA LYS A 500 25.34 -3.35 13.69
C LYS A 500 24.93 -1.90 13.88
N PHE A 501 25.92 -1.00 13.97
CA PHE A 501 25.67 0.41 14.26
C PHE A 501 26.11 1.31 13.10
N CYS A 502 25.13 1.96 12.48
CA CYS A 502 25.32 2.93 11.41
C CYS A 502 25.28 4.36 11.95
N LEU A 503 26.24 5.19 11.54
CA LEU A 503 26.21 6.63 11.78
C LEU A 503 25.58 7.35 10.58
N GLN A 504 24.49 8.06 10.81
CA GLN A 504 23.94 8.98 9.80
C GLN A 504 24.60 10.36 9.93
N LEU A 505 25.32 10.79 8.89
CA LEU A 505 25.92 12.12 8.80
C LEU A 505 25.03 13.05 7.96
N GLY A 506 24.84 14.28 8.45
CA GLY A 506 24.00 15.25 7.75
C GLY A 506 24.33 16.71 8.06
N HIS A 507 23.71 17.58 7.27
CA HIS A 507 23.79 19.03 7.42
C HIS A 507 22.40 19.63 7.19
N ALA A 508 21.83 20.30 8.18
CA ALA A 508 20.44 20.77 8.17
C ALA A 508 20.16 21.81 7.07
N GLY A 509 21.19 22.57 6.66
CA GLY A 509 21.08 23.56 5.58
C GLY A 509 20.02 24.60 5.94
N ARG A 510 19.10 24.89 5.01
CA ARG A 510 18.00 25.85 5.22
C ARG A 510 17.01 25.50 6.32
N LYS A 511 17.08 24.29 6.89
CA LYS A 511 16.25 23.85 8.04
C LYS A 511 17.04 23.85 9.35
N GLY A 512 18.23 24.44 9.38
CA GLY A 512 19.04 24.63 10.58
C GLY A 512 18.57 25.80 11.45
N ALA A 513 19.20 25.96 12.62
CA ALA A 513 18.93 27.03 13.58
C ALA A 513 17.45 27.11 14.03
N THR A 514 16.85 25.96 14.31
CA THR A 514 15.44 25.83 14.76
C THR A 514 15.33 25.40 16.22
N LYS A 515 14.14 25.61 16.79
CA LYS A 515 13.79 25.20 18.16
C LYS A 515 13.76 23.68 18.31
N LEU A 516 13.85 23.21 19.56
CA LEU A 516 13.57 21.81 19.88
C LEU A 516 12.14 21.45 19.43
N MET A 517 11.92 20.22 18.98
CA MET A 517 10.65 19.85 18.35
C MET A 517 9.42 20.09 19.24
N TRP A 518 9.57 19.95 20.56
CA TRP A 518 8.50 20.17 21.55
C TRP A 518 8.29 21.65 21.92
N GLU A 519 9.19 22.54 21.50
CA GLU A 519 9.08 24.01 21.68
C GLU A 519 8.57 24.71 20.41
N GLY A 520 8.57 24.00 19.29
CA GLY A 520 8.08 24.47 17.99
C GLY A 520 8.84 23.81 16.85
N ILE A 521 8.29 22.71 16.33
CA ILE A 521 8.90 21.96 15.20
C ILE A 521 9.15 22.87 13.99
N ASP A 522 10.37 22.78 13.44
CA ASP A 522 10.84 23.53 12.26
C ASP A 522 10.73 25.07 12.37
N ARG A 523 10.52 25.62 13.58
CA ARG A 523 10.45 27.06 13.82
C ARG A 523 11.81 27.65 14.18
N PRO A 524 12.15 28.86 13.69
CA PRO A 524 13.44 29.47 13.97
C PRO A 524 13.62 29.74 15.47
N LEU A 525 14.88 29.74 15.91
CA LEU A 525 15.24 30.23 17.24
C LEU A 525 14.92 31.72 17.38
N ALA A 526 14.49 32.14 18.57
CA ALA A 526 14.22 33.56 18.85
C ALA A 526 15.53 34.37 19.00
N GLU A 527 16.54 33.76 19.62
CA GLU A 527 17.86 34.33 19.86
C GLU A 527 18.93 33.24 19.68
N GLY A 528 20.17 33.62 19.40
CA GLY A 528 21.29 32.67 19.28
C GLY A 528 21.28 31.76 18.05
N GLY A 529 20.46 32.08 17.04
CA GLY A 529 20.52 31.42 15.73
C GLY A 529 21.81 31.77 14.98
N TRP A 530 22.31 30.83 14.19
CA TRP A 530 23.47 31.00 13.30
C TRP A 530 23.03 31.21 11.85
N GLU A 531 23.96 31.65 11.00
CA GLU A 531 23.70 31.74 9.55
C GLU A 531 23.49 30.34 8.98
N VAL A 532 22.44 30.17 8.18
CA VAL A 532 22.15 28.91 7.48
C VAL A 532 22.44 29.07 5.99
N MET A 533 22.81 27.97 5.34
CA MET A 533 23.15 27.95 3.91
C MET A 533 22.39 26.87 3.14
N SER A 534 22.25 27.04 1.82
CA SER A 534 21.53 26.12 0.94
C SER A 534 21.91 26.31 -0.53
N ALA A 535 21.37 25.48 -1.43
CA ALA A 535 21.52 25.63 -2.87
C ALA A 535 21.04 27.01 -3.38
N SER A 536 19.97 27.56 -2.79
CA SER A 536 19.34 28.83 -3.18
C SER A 536 18.76 29.55 -1.96
N PRO A 537 18.55 30.88 -2.02
CA PRO A 537 18.11 31.69 -0.88
C PRO A 537 16.58 31.59 -0.66
N LEU A 538 16.10 30.37 -0.44
CA LEU A 538 14.70 30.04 -0.28
C LEU A 538 14.46 29.49 1.13
N PRO A 539 13.72 30.20 2.01
CA PRO A 539 13.45 29.72 3.36
C PRO A 539 12.46 28.53 3.34
N TYR A 540 12.40 27.77 4.44
CA TYR A 540 11.50 26.61 4.56
C TYR A 540 10.05 27.00 4.86
N TYR A 541 9.84 27.89 5.83
CA TYR A 541 8.61 28.66 6.01
C TYR A 541 8.83 30.14 5.66
N PRO A 542 7.77 30.93 5.40
CA PRO A 542 7.91 32.37 5.20
C PRO A 542 8.60 33.10 6.36
N ASP A 543 8.47 32.61 7.59
CA ASP A 543 9.09 33.14 8.81
C ASP A 543 10.45 32.50 9.16
N SER A 544 10.92 31.49 8.40
CA SER A 544 12.25 30.90 8.64
C SER A 544 13.37 31.83 8.20
N THR A 545 14.56 31.64 8.78
CA THR A 545 15.79 32.30 8.33
C THR A 545 16.03 32.03 6.83
N VAL A 546 16.25 33.09 6.06
CA VAL A 546 16.60 32.97 4.64
C VAL A 546 18.02 32.44 4.53
N PRO A 547 18.26 31.29 3.88
CA PRO A 547 19.60 30.75 3.76
C PRO A 547 20.44 31.56 2.80
N ARG A 548 21.74 31.69 3.10
CA ARG A 548 22.72 32.15 2.12
C ARG A 548 22.86 31.10 1.01
N ALA A 549 22.91 31.56 -0.25
CA ALA A 549 23.20 30.67 -1.36
C ALA A 549 24.68 30.29 -1.33
N MET A 550 24.97 28.99 -1.35
CA MET A 550 26.35 28.50 -1.31
C MET A 550 27.11 28.88 -2.57
N ASP A 551 28.36 29.31 -2.41
CA ASP A 551 29.34 29.36 -3.48
C ASP A 551 30.19 28.07 -3.53
N ARG A 552 31.22 28.04 -4.39
CA ARG A 552 32.08 26.86 -4.51
C ARG A 552 32.99 26.66 -3.29
N ALA A 553 33.38 27.73 -2.60
CA ALA A 553 34.19 27.63 -1.39
C ALA A 553 33.37 27.04 -0.24
N ASP A 554 32.10 27.44 -0.10
CA ASP A 554 31.16 26.83 0.85
C ASP A 554 31.00 25.33 0.58
N MET A 555 30.82 24.94 -0.70
CA MET A 555 30.70 23.53 -1.08
C MET A 555 31.95 22.74 -0.72
N ALA A 556 33.14 23.31 -0.94
CA ALA A 556 34.40 22.68 -0.58
C ALA A 556 34.56 22.54 0.94
N ALA A 557 34.21 23.57 1.71
CA ALA A 557 34.26 23.56 3.17
C ALA A 557 33.31 22.50 3.75
N VAL A 558 32.05 22.48 3.30
CA VAL A 558 31.07 21.46 3.72
C VAL A 558 31.56 20.06 3.35
N THR A 559 32.11 19.86 2.16
CA THR A 559 32.69 18.57 1.77
C THR A 559 33.81 18.14 2.71
N ALA A 560 34.70 19.07 3.09
CA ALA A 560 35.77 18.81 4.05
C ALA A 560 35.22 18.44 5.44
N ASP A 561 34.15 19.09 5.91
CA ASP A 561 33.47 18.75 7.17
C ASP A 561 32.91 17.31 7.14
N PHE A 562 32.26 16.92 6.04
CA PHE A 562 31.76 15.55 5.85
C PHE A 562 32.91 14.52 5.85
N VAL A 563 34.04 14.83 5.21
CA VAL A 563 35.23 13.97 5.21
C VAL A 563 35.82 13.85 6.61
N ALA A 564 36.00 14.95 7.33
CA ALA A 564 36.52 14.94 8.69
C ALA A 564 35.63 14.11 9.64
N ALA A 565 34.31 14.30 9.57
CA ALA A 565 33.36 13.50 10.35
C ALA A 565 33.40 12.01 9.96
N THR A 566 33.59 11.69 8.67
CA THR A 566 33.76 10.31 8.17
C THR A 566 34.99 9.63 8.76
N GLU A 567 36.13 10.33 8.81
CA GLU A 567 37.36 9.81 9.41
C GLU A 567 37.21 9.60 10.93
N ARG A 568 36.55 10.53 11.62
CA ARG A 568 36.19 10.41 13.04
C ARG A 568 35.31 9.20 13.29
N ALA A 569 34.31 8.98 12.44
CA ALA A 569 33.42 7.83 12.55
C ALA A 569 34.17 6.50 12.36
N ALA A 570 35.17 6.47 11.48
CA ALA A 570 35.96 5.27 11.25
C ALA A 570 36.79 4.91 12.48
N ARG A 571 37.39 5.91 13.12
CA ARG A 571 38.13 5.76 14.38
C ARG A 571 37.24 5.41 15.57
N ALA A 572 36.04 5.98 15.64
CA ALA A 572 35.04 5.67 16.66
C ALA A 572 34.45 4.25 16.52
N GLY A 573 34.76 3.53 15.44
CA GLY A 573 34.45 2.11 15.30
C GLY A 573 33.11 1.77 14.64
N PHE A 574 32.34 2.74 14.13
CA PHE A 574 31.05 2.46 13.48
C PHE A 574 31.15 1.40 12.37
N ASP A 575 30.13 0.55 12.26
CA ASP A 575 30.10 -0.54 11.27
C ASP A 575 29.77 -0.03 9.87
N MET A 576 28.99 1.05 9.79
CA MET A 576 28.43 1.59 8.55
C MET A 576 28.26 3.12 8.63
N LEU A 577 28.28 3.79 7.48
CA LEU A 577 27.89 5.20 7.34
C LEU A 577 26.64 5.35 6.50
N GLU A 578 25.87 6.40 6.79
CA GLU A 578 24.80 6.89 5.93
C GLU A 578 24.97 8.38 5.63
N LEU A 579 24.94 8.75 4.35
CA LEU A 579 24.85 10.14 3.92
C LEU A 579 23.39 10.59 3.88
N HIS A 580 23.04 11.65 4.61
CA HIS A 580 21.68 12.18 4.61
C HIS A 580 21.41 13.15 3.43
N CYS A 581 20.74 12.66 2.39
CA CYS A 581 20.30 13.39 1.20
C CYS A 581 18.76 13.47 1.08
N ALA A 582 18.05 13.59 2.22
CA ALA A 582 16.59 13.56 2.27
C ALA A 582 16.02 14.69 3.15
N HIS A 583 14.70 14.75 3.25
CA HIS A 583 13.94 15.59 4.19
C HIS A 583 14.17 17.11 4.09
N GLY A 584 14.60 17.60 2.93
CA GLY A 584 14.81 19.02 2.69
C GLY A 584 16.01 19.64 3.39
N TYR A 585 16.89 18.82 3.99
CA TYR A 585 18.18 19.25 4.51
C TYR A 585 19.14 19.61 3.36
N LEU A 586 20.41 19.91 3.66
CA LEU A 586 21.31 20.56 2.70
C LEU A 586 21.42 19.81 1.36
N LEU A 587 21.79 18.53 1.38
CA LEU A 587 21.99 17.79 0.12
C LEU A 587 20.66 17.50 -0.59
N ALA A 588 19.58 17.29 0.16
CA ALA A 588 18.24 17.19 -0.41
C ALA A 588 17.79 18.51 -1.09
N SER A 589 18.23 19.65 -0.57
CA SER A 589 17.89 20.95 -1.14
C SER A 589 18.58 21.21 -2.49
N PHE A 590 19.72 20.56 -2.74
CA PHE A 590 20.34 20.50 -4.07
C PHE A 590 19.58 19.55 -5.00
N LEU A 591 19.14 18.40 -4.50
CA LEU A 591 18.42 17.42 -5.30
C LEU A 591 17.06 17.94 -5.79
N SER A 592 16.29 18.66 -4.97
CA SER A 592 14.94 19.08 -5.40
C SER A 592 14.96 20.33 -6.27
N PRO A 593 14.26 20.34 -7.43
CA PRO A 593 14.07 21.55 -8.24
C PRO A 593 13.22 22.64 -7.55
N LEU A 594 12.49 22.30 -6.48
CA LEU A 594 11.73 23.28 -5.71
C LEU A 594 12.62 24.18 -4.88
N THR A 595 13.79 23.68 -4.49
CA THR A 595 14.72 24.32 -3.55
C THR A 595 16.04 24.70 -4.19
N ASN A 596 16.38 24.09 -5.32
CA ASN A 596 17.54 24.42 -6.13
C ASN A 596 17.13 25.21 -7.37
N ARG A 597 17.30 26.53 -7.31
CA ARG A 597 17.05 27.48 -8.40
C ARG A 597 18.36 28.02 -9.00
N ARG A 598 19.47 27.31 -8.80
CA ARG A 598 20.76 27.69 -9.36
C ARG A 598 20.74 27.59 -10.89
N THR A 599 21.51 28.45 -11.53
CA THR A 599 21.72 28.49 -12.97
C THR A 599 23.14 28.08 -13.39
N ASP A 600 23.97 27.70 -12.43
CA ASP A 600 25.31 27.17 -12.65
C ASP A 600 25.29 25.64 -12.82
N ALA A 601 26.48 25.02 -12.81
CA ALA A 601 26.64 23.57 -12.99
C ALA A 601 26.05 22.70 -11.86
N TYR A 602 25.47 23.32 -10.82
CA TYR A 602 24.86 22.64 -9.67
C TYR A 602 23.34 22.81 -9.61
N GLY A 603 22.69 23.38 -10.63
CA GLY A 603 21.22 23.49 -10.73
C GLY A 603 20.66 23.27 -12.12
N GLY A 604 19.33 23.30 -12.22
CA GLY A 604 18.60 23.00 -13.46
C GLY A 604 18.36 21.50 -13.66
N SER A 605 19.15 20.88 -14.54
CA SER A 605 18.99 19.45 -14.89
C SER A 605 19.17 18.53 -13.68
N LEU A 606 18.63 17.31 -13.75
CA LEU A 606 18.83 16.30 -12.71
C LEU A 606 20.32 16.00 -12.49
N GLU A 607 21.11 15.90 -13.57
CA GLU A 607 22.56 15.70 -13.51
C GLU A 607 23.26 16.80 -12.69
N ASN A 608 22.94 18.08 -12.96
CA ASN A 608 23.54 19.20 -12.24
C ASN A 608 23.12 19.22 -10.77
N ARG A 609 21.84 18.94 -10.49
CA ARG A 609 21.31 18.85 -9.11
C ARG A 609 21.96 17.72 -8.31
N LEU A 610 22.34 16.62 -8.97
CA LEU A 610 23.04 15.48 -8.37
C LEU A 610 24.53 15.75 -8.11
N ARG A 611 25.14 16.68 -8.84
CA ARG A 611 26.59 16.88 -8.85
C ARG A 611 27.18 17.08 -7.46
N PHE A 612 26.65 18.02 -6.67
CA PHE A 612 27.18 18.28 -5.33
C PHE A 612 26.95 17.13 -4.33
N PRO A 613 25.73 16.54 -4.21
CA PRO A 613 25.53 15.33 -3.41
C PRO A 613 26.47 14.16 -3.78
N LEU A 614 26.74 13.95 -5.07
CA LEU A 614 27.67 12.90 -5.53
C LEU A 614 29.13 13.23 -5.22
N GLU A 615 29.54 14.49 -5.32
CA GLU A 615 30.89 14.94 -4.92
C GLU A 615 31.14 14.67 -3.43
N VAL A 616 30.17 15.00 -2.57
CA VAL A 616 30.25 14.72 -1.13
C VAL A 616 30.30 13.23 -0.87
N PHE A 617 29.43 12.45 -1.52
CA PHE A 617 29.42 10.99 -1.37
C PHE A 617 30.74 10.36 -1.79
N ALA A 618 31.30 10.76 -2.93
CA ALA A 618 32.58 10.25 -3.42
C ALA A 618 33.74 10.59 -2.48
N ALA A 619 33.77 11.82 -1.94
CA ALA A 619 34.78 12.25 -0.98
C ALA A 619 34.70 11.44 0.33
N MET A 620 33.50 11.26 0.87
CA MET A 620 33.27 10.39 2.04
C MET A 620 33.65 8.94 1.75
N ARG A 621 33.28 8.42 0.57
CA ARG A 621 33.56 7.03 0.18
C ARG A 621 35.06 6.76 0.09
N ALA A 622 35.85 7.75 -0.33
CA ALA A 622 37.31 7.68 -0.36
C ALA A 622 37.95 7.69 1.05
N ALA A 623 37.35 8.40 2.01
CA ALA A 623 37.81 8.45 3.40
C ALA A 623 37.31 7.26 4.26
N TRP A 624 36.19 6.64 3.89
CA TRP A 624 35.59 5.51 4.62
C TRP A 624 36.27 4.18 4.23
N PRO A 625 36.59 3.26 5.17
CA PRO A 625 37.24 1.99 4.85
C PRO A 625 36.48 1.19 3.79
N PRO A 626 37.16 0.68 2.73
CA PRO A 626 36.49 0.13 1.55
C PRO A 626 35.72 -1.17 1.81
N HIS A 627 36.07 -1.91 2.87
CA HIS A 627 35.36 -3.12 3.28
C HIS A 627 34.06 -2.83 4.06
N LYS A 628 33.90 -1.60 4.59
CA LYS A 628 32.71 -1.19 5.33
C LYS A 628 31.66 -0.56 4.40
N PRO A 629 30.38 -0.90 4.58
CA PRO A 629 29.32 -0.38 3.73
C PRO A 629 29.05 1.11 3.99
N MET A 630 28.47 1.77 2.98
CA MET A 630 27.98 3.13 3.04
C MET A 630 26.63 3.24 2.33
N SER A 631 25.62 3.80 3.01
CA SER A 631 24.31 4.09 2.45
C SER A 631 24.11 5.57 2.14
N VAL A 632 23.02 5.84 1.42
CA VAL A 632 22.46 7.18 1.26
C VAL A 632 20.98 7.15 1.62
N ARG A 633 20.51 8.16 2.35
CA ARG A 633 19.08 8.39 2.57
C ARG A 633 18.54 9.40 1.58
N VAL A 634 17.50 9.05 0.82
CA VAL A 634 16.89 9.93 -0.19
C VAL A 634 15.39 10.14 0.05
N SER A 635 14.87 11.29 -0.40
CA SER A 635 13.43 11.51 -0.53
C SER A 635 13.00 11.10 -1.94
N ALA A 636 12.19 10.04 -2.07
CA ALA A 636 11.75 9.53 -3.37
C ALA A 636 10.71 10.43 -4.07
N THR A 637 10.07 11.33 -3.32
CA THR A 637 9.22 12.38 -3.85
C THR A 637 9.15 13.54 -2.86
N ASP A 638 8.91 14.75 -3.37
CA ASP A 638 8.71 15.94 -2.53
C ASP A 638 7.26 16.11 -2.05
N TRP A 639 6.31 15.34 -2.60
CA TRP A 639 4.87 15.51 -2.37
C TRP A 639 4.34 16.92 -2.69
N ALA A 640 4.94 17.57 -3.68
CA ALA A 640 4.57 18.89 -4.14
C ALA A 640 4.75 18.98 -5.66
N GLU A 641 3.86 19.73 -6.32
CA GLU A 641 3.90 19.94 -7.77
C GLU A 641 5.25 20.56 -8.19
N GLY A 642 5.83 20.03 -9.28
CA GLY A 642 7.13 20.47 -9.79
C GLY A 642 8.33 20.03 -8.97
N GLY A 643 8.14 19.18 -7.94
CA GLY A 643 9.22 18.55 -7.17
C GLY A 643 9.69 17.22 -7.74
N LEU A 644 10.47 16.48 -6.93
CA LEU A 644 10.98 15.16 -7.29
C LEU A 644 9.85 14.16 -7.56
N THR A 645 9.98 13.46 -8.69
CA THR A 645 9.09 12.36 -9.08
C THR A 645 9.66 11.00 -8.67
N PRO A 646 8.82 9.95 -8.61
CA PRO A 646 9.31 8.59 -8.40
C PRO A 646 10.32 8.13 -9.47
N GLU A 647 10.19 8.59 -10.72
CA GLU A 647 11.16 8.36 -11.81
C GLU A 647 12.51 8.99 -11.48
N ASP A 648 12.53 10.25 -11.02
CA ASP A 648 13.75 10.92 -10.59
C ASP A 648 14.45 10.11 -9.48
N SER A 649 13.67 9.53 -8.56
CA SER A 649 14.23 8.75 -7.45
C SER A 649 14.99 7.49 -7.90
N VAL A 650 14.56 6.84 -8.98
CA VAL A 650 15.26 5.70 -9.59
C VAL A 650 16.58 6.17 -10.21
N ALA A 651 16.56 7.27 -10.96
CA ALA A 651 17.77 7.84 -11.56
C ALA A 651 18.78 8.32 -10.50
N ILE A 652 18.29 8.96 -9.42
CA ILE A 652 19.12 9.37 -8.27
C ILE A 652 19.77 8.15 -7.61
N ALA A 653 19.00 7.10 -7.33
CA ALA A 653 19.51 5.88 -6.73
C ALA A 653 20.52 5.16 -7.66
N GLY A 654 20.26 5.15 -8.97
CA GLY A 654 21.19 4.64 -9.98
C GLY A 654 22.52 5.38 -9.98
N ALA A 655 22.51 6.71 -9.91
CA ALA A 655 23.73 7.51 -9.84
C ALA A 655 24.54 7.25 -8.56
N PHE A 656 23.88 7.09 -7.41
CA PHE A 656 24.57 6.70 -6.17
C PHE A 656 25.11 5.25 -6.22
N ARG A 657 24.41 4.33 -6.89
CA ARG A 657 24.91 2.97 -7.15
C ARG A 657 26.19 3.00 -7.98
N GLU A 658 26.23 3.79 -9.04
CA GLU A 658 27.44 3.99 -9.85
C GLU A 658 28.59 4.61 -9.04
N ALA A 659 28.28 5.50 -8.09
CA ALA A 659 29.25 6.06 -7.16
C ALA A 659 29.70 5.09 -6.03
N GLY A 660 29.10 3.89 -5.93
CA GLY A 660 29.48 2.85 -4.99
C GLY A 660 28.67 2.77 -3.70
N VAL A 661 27.41 3.22 -3.70
CA VAL A 661 26.48 3.01 -2.57
C VAL A 661 26.12 1.53 -2.39
N ASP A 662 26.05 1.09 -1.15
CA ASP A 662 25.75 -0.30 -0.80
C ASP A 662 24.28 -0.52 -0.43
N LEU A 663 23.57 0.54 -0.04
CA LEU A 663 22.16 0.51 0.39
C LEU A 663 21.54 1.90 0.21
N VAL A 664 20.31 1.97 -0.30
CA VAL A 664 19.53 3.22 -0.35
C VAL A 664 18.42 3.17 0.71
N ASP A 665 18.45 4.09 1.68
CA ASP A 665 17.34 4.31 2.63
C ASP A 665 16.28 5.22 1.98
N VAL A 666 15.11 4.66 1.73
CA VAL A 666 14.07 5.30 0.93
C VAL A 666 13.02 5.94 1.84
N SER A 667 13.08 7.26 1.93
CA SER A 667 12.10 8.12 2.61
C SER A 667 11.35 9.01 1.60
N THR A 668 10.55 9.96 2.09
CA THR A 668 9.83 10.93 1.24
C THR A 668 9.67 12.29 1.93
N GLY A 669 9.43 13.33 1.12
CA GLY A 669 8.90 14.60 1.56
C GLY A 669 9.81 15.44 2.46
N GLN A 670 9.16 16.36 3.20
CA GLN A 670 9.74 17.39 4.07
C GLN A 670 10.68 18.39 3.37
N THR A 671 10.76 18.32 2.04
CA THR A 671 11.54 19.25 1.21
C THR A 671 10.96 20.65 1.27
N VAL A 672 9.64 20.80 1.17
CA VAL A 672 8.91 22.07 1.27
C VAL A 672 7.75 21.95 2.27
N SER A 673 7.42 23.04 2.94
CA SER A 673 6.33 23.11 3.92
C SER A 673 4.94 22.96 3.31
N ALA A 674 4.79 23.24 2.01
CA ALA A 674 3.54 23.09 1.27
C ALA A 674 3.23 21.65 0.85
N ALA A 675 4.12 20.69 1.10
CA ALA A 675 3.95 19.29 0.73
C ALA A 675 2.62 18.70 1.26
N ARG A 676 2.05 17.76 0.49
CA ARG A 676 0.78 17.07 0.81
C ARG A 676 0.96 15.56 0.72
N PRO A 677 1.71 14.95 1.66
CA PRO A 677 1.93 13.50 1.66
C PRO A 677 0.64 12.72 1.90
N LEU A 678 0.46 11.64 1.13
CA LEU A 678 -0.63 10.69 1.32
C LEU A 678 -0.18 9.61 2.31
N TYR A 679 -0.46 9.82 3.58
CA TYR A 679 -0.15 8.86 4.62
C TYR A 679 -1.08 7.65 4.59
N GLY A 680 -0.51 6.50 4.90
CA GLY A 680 -1.23 5.24 5.04
C GLY A 680 -0.32 4.17 5.61
N ARG A 681 -0.83 2.94 5.67
CA ARG A 681 -0.02 1.78 6.05
C ARG A 681 1.06 1.54 5.00
N MET A 682 2.33 1.44 5.43
CA MET A 682 3.46 1.12 4.54
C MET A 682 3.51 2.06 3.31
N PHE A 683 3.31 3.36 3.52
CA PHE A 683 3.02 4.30 2.44
C PHE A 683 4.23 4.58 1.53
N GLN A 684 5.46 4.40 2.03
CA GLN A 684 6.67 4.61 1.21
C GLN A 684 7.22 3.33 0.59
N THR A 685 6.67 2.16 0.95
CA THR A 685 7.10 0.86 0.40
C THR A 685 7.10 0.80 -1.13
N PRO A 686 6.12 1.37 -1.85
CA PRO A 686 6.15 1.38 -3.32
C PRO A 686 7.38 2.08 -3.90
N PHE A 687 7.91 3.11 -3.23
CA PHE A 687 9.13 3.79 -3.68
C PHE A 687 10.38 2.93 -3.43
N ALA A 688 10.46 2.27 -2.28
CA ALA A 688 11.56 1.36 -1.96
C ALA A 688 11.60 0.16 -2.91
N GLU A 689 10.43 -0.41 -3.21
CA GLU A 689 10.23 -1.48 -4.18
C GLU A 689 10.66 -1.08 -5.58
N ARG A 690 10.24 0.12 -6.01
CA ARG A 690 10.59 0.67 -7.31
C ARG A 690 12.11 0.85 -7.45
N ILE A 691 12.74 1.55 -6.51
CA ILE A 691 14.19 1.78 -6.54
C ILE A 691 14.95 0.46 -6.52
N ARG A 692 14.56 -0.49 -5.66
CA ARG A 692 15.22 -1.79 -5.54
C ARG A 692 15.27 -2.53 -6.88
N ASN A 693 14.11 -2.63 -7.53
CA ASN A 693 13.94 -3.50 -8.68
C ASN A 693 14.28 -2.81 -10.01
N GLU A 694 14.20 -1.47 -10.08
CA GLU A 694 14.53 -0.71 -11.30
C GLU A 694 15.96 -0.16 -11.30
N ALA A 695 16.51 0.26 -10.15
CA ALA A 695 17.90 0.72 -10.05
C ALA A 695 18.90 -0.41 -9.73
N GLY A 696 18.41 -1.60 -9.36
CA GLY A 696 19.26 -2.76 -9.07
C GLY A 696 20.21 -2.54 -7.89
N THR A 697 19.73 -1.90 -6.83
CA THR A 697 20.48 -1.62 -5.60
C THR A 697 19.71 -2.10 -4.38
N ALA A 698 20.41 -2.47 -3.31
CA ALA A 698 19.76 -2.86 -2.08
C ALA A 698 19.00 -1.67 -1.49
N THR A 699 17.80 -1.91 -0.96
CA THR A 699 17.00 -0.84 -0.33
C THR A 699 16.61 -1.15 1.10
N MET A 700 16.55 -0.08 1.90
CA MET A 700 15.88 -0.07 3.18
C MET A 700 14.56 0.69 3.06
N CYS A 701 13.48 0.05 3.49
CA CYS A 701 12.14 0.64 3.47
C CYS A 701 11.76 1.14 4.87
N VAL A 702 11.15 2.32 4.95
CA VAL A 702 10.60 2.92 6.18
C VAL A 702 9.23 3.55 5.90
N GLY A 703 8.47 3.93 6.93
CA GLY A 703 7.24 4.73 6.79
C GLY A 703 5.96 3.99 7.16
N ASN A 704 5.44 4.27 8.37
CA ASN A 704 4.26 3.63 8.96
C ASN A 704 4.28 2.09 8.87
N ILE A 705 5.46 1.52 9.14
CA ILE A 705 5.64 0.10 9.43
C ILE A 705 5.66 -0.05 10.95
N THR A 706 4.79 -0.90 11.48
CA THR A 706 4.51 -1.01 12.92
C THR A 706 4.45 -2.42 13.45
N THR A 707 4.40 -3.45 12.59
CA THR A 707 4.26 -4.84 13.03
C THR A 707 5.30 -5.76 12.37
N PRO A 708 5.70 -6.85 13.04
CA PRO A 708 6.57 -7.87 12.44
C PRO A 708 6.00 -8.51 11.17
N ASP A 709 4.68 -8.73 11.11
CA ASP A 709 3.97 -9.20 9.92
C ASP A 709 4.22 -8.32 8.68
N GLN A 710 4.22 -7.00 8.86
CA GLN A 710 4.51 -6.06 7.78
C GLN A 710 5.96 -6.20 7.29
N ILE A 711 6.91 -6.43 8.19
CA ILE A 711 8.33 -6.67 7.84
C ILE A 711 8.46 -7.93 6.98
N ASN A 712 7.91 -9.05 7.45
CA ASN A 712 7.94 -10.32 6.70
C ASN A 712 7.23 -10.20 5.34
N THR A 713 6.09 -9.51 5.29
CA THR A 713 5.36 -9.26 4.04
C THR A 713 6.21 -8.47 3.04
N ILE A 714 6.86 -7.39 3.47
CA ILE A 714 7.70 -6.54 2.61
C ILE A 714 8.90 -7.33 2.07
N LEU A 715 9.58 -8.09 2.92
CA LEU A 715 10.77 -8.86 2.56
C LEU A 715 10.43 -10.03 1.64
N ALA A 716 9.43 -10.84 2.01
CA ALA A 716 9.01 -11.98 1.20
C ALA A 716 8.55 -11.54 -0.20
N ALA A 717 7.82 -10.43 -0.31
CA ALA A 717 7.38 -9.87 -1.58
C ALA A 717 8.48 -9.17 -2.39
N GLY A 718 9.74 -9.13 -1.92
CA GLY A 718 10.86 -8.53 -2.66
C GLY A 718 10.79 -7.00 -2.77
N ARG A 719 10.15 -6.33 -1.80
CA ARG A 719 9.94 -4.87 -1.82
C ARG A 719 11.06 -4.07 -1.14
N ALA A 720 11.88 -4.73 -0.34
CA ALA A 720 13.06 -4.16 0.31
C ALA A 720 14.01 -5.28 0.76
N ASP A 721 15.26 -4.94 1.08
CA ASP A 721 16.24 -5.88 1.63
C ASP A 721 16.39 -5.74 3.16
N ILE A 722 16.08 -4.55 3.70
CA ILE A 722 16.00 -4.24 5.13
C ILE A 722 14.71 -3.43 5.38
N VAL A 723 14.11 -3.59 6.55
CA VAL A 723 12.91 -2.83 6.96
C VAL A 723 13.19 -2.06 8.23
N ALA A 724 13.08 -0.73 8.16
CA ALA A 724 13.32 0.16 9.28
C ALA A 724 12.02 0.57 9.98
N LEU A 725 12.09 0.65 11.31
CA LEU A 725 11.03 1.16 12.17
C LEU A 725 11.59 2.26 13.06
N GLY A 726 10.87 3.37 13.15
CA GLY A 726 11.19 4.47 14.08
C GLY A 726 10.39 4.35 15.38
N ARG A 727 9.21 4.98 15.42
CA ARG A 727 8.32 5.05 16.59
C ARG A 727 8.10 3.72 17.35
N PRO A 728 7.94 2.55 16.71
CA PRO A 728 7.88 1.28 17.43
C PRO A 728 9.08 1.02 18.36
N HIS A 729 10.32 1.33 17.93
CA HIS A 729 11.52 1.20 18.76
C HIS A 729 11.66 2.30 19.83
N LEU A 730 10.96 3.44 19.67
CA LEU A 730 10.85 4.43 20.74
C LEU A 730 10.00 3.89 21.88
N ALA A 731 8.87 3.25 21.55
CA ALA A 731 7.91 2.70 22.50
C ALA A 731 8.36 1.38 23.13
N ASP A 732 9.01 0.50 22.35
CA ASP A 732 9.45 -0.82 22.78
C ASP A 732 10.89 -1.11 22.29
N PRO A 733 11.92 -0.95 23.14
CA PRO A 733 13.28 -1.28 22.75
C PRO A 733 13.47 -2.79 22.49
N GLY A 734 12.63 -3.66 23.05
CA GLY A 734 12.69 -5.12 22.88
C GLY A 734 11.86 -5.66 21.71
N PHE A 735 11.38 -4.79 20.81
CA PHE A 735 10.50 -5.14 19.69
C PHE A 735 10.97 -6.38 18.91
N THR A 736 12.24 -6.41 18.50
CA THR A 736 12.78 -7.50 17.65
C THR A 736 12.92 -8.81 18.42
N LEU A 737 13.37 -8.77 19.68
CA LEU A 737 13.44 -9.95 20.55
C LEU A 737 12.05 -10.57 20.79
N ARG A 738 11.01 -9.74 20.99
CA ARG A 738 9.63 -10.22 21.13
C ARG A 738 9.10 -10.82 19.82
N ALA A 739 9.41 -10.21 18.68
CA ALA A 739 9.07 -10.76 17.38
C ALA A 739 9.76 -12.11 17.14
N ALA A 740 11.01 -12.27 17.59
CA ALA A 740 11.74 -13.53 17.46
C ALA A 740 11.07 -14.66 18.24
N ALA A 741 10.58 -14.38 19.45
CA ALA A 741 9.77 -15.33 20.21
C ALA A 741 8.49 -15.73 19.46
N TRP A 742 7.77 -14.75 18.88
CA TRP A 742 6.54 -14.99 18.12
C TRP A 742 6.74 -15.90 16.90
N TYR A 743 7.83 -15.70 16.15
CA TYR A 743 8.16 -16.50 14.96
C TYR A 743 9.03 -17.72 15.26
N GLY A 744 9.46 -17.94 16.51
CA GLY A 744 10.31 -19.06 16.89
C GLY A 744 11.75 -18.95 16.35
N ALA A 745 12.28 -17.74 16.19
CA ALA A 745 13.65 -17.48 15.76
C ALA A 745 14.61 -17.53 16.96
N ASP A 746 14.94 -18.74 17.40
CA ASP A 746 15.80 -19.02 18.57
C ASP A 746 17.24 -18.54 18.41
N GLY A 747 17.75 -18.48 17.18
CA GLY A 747 19.07 -17.98 16.82
C GLY A 747 19.30 -16.48 17.07
N ILE A 748 18.28 -15.72 17.48
CA ILE A 748 18.47 -14.31 17.83
C ILE A 748 19.44 -14.15 19.00
N HIS A 749 20.42 -13.25 18.84
CA HIS A 749 21.34 -12.89 19.91
C HIS A 749 20.56 -12.30 21.10
N CYS A 750 20.94 -12.71 22.30
CA CYS A 750 20.40 -12.18 23.55
C CYS A 750 21.56 -12.17 24.57
N PRO A 751 21.76 -11.06 25.31
CA PRO A 751 22.76 -11.05 26.36
C PRO A 751 22.48 -12.15 27.41
N PRO A 752 23.52 -12.81 27.95
CA PRO A 752 23.34 -13.88 28.93
C PRO A 752 22.45 -13.49 30.13
N GLN A 753 22.50 -12.23 30.53
CA GLN A 753 21.73 -11.65 31.63
C GLN A 753 20.22 -11.70 31.37
N TYR A 754 19.78 -11.71 30.10
CA TYR A 754 18.37 -11.73 29.70
C TYR A 754 17.89 -13.11 29.25
N ALA A 755 18.75 -14.13 29.30
CA ALA A 755 18.39 -15.50 28.90
C ALA A 755 17.13 -16.04 29.62
N PRO A 756 16.95 -15.87 30.96
CA PRO A 756 15.71 -16.32 31.61
C PRO A 756 14.44 -15.66 31.06
N GLY A 757 14.53 -14.36 30.71
CA GLY A 757 13.44 -13.61 30.10
C GLY A 757 13.15 -14.06 28.66
N LYS A 758 14.21 -14.31 27.87
CA LYS A 758 14.10 -14.92 26.52
C LYS A 758 13.40 -16.27 26.60
N ASP A 759 13.84 -17.16 27.48
CA ASP A 759 13.26 -18.50 27.62
C ASP A 759 11.77 -18.45 27.99
N GLN A 760 11.40 -17.53 28.89
CA GLN A 760 10.01 -17.34 29.31
C GLN A 760 9.14 -16.87 28.14
N ILE A 761 9.55 -15.83 27.40
CA ILE A 761 8.73 -15.30 26.31
C ILE A 761 8.63 -16.29 25.15
N PHE A 762 9.70 -17.01 24.79
CA PHE A 762 9.67 -18.03 23.74
C PHE A 762 8.69 -19.16 24.08
N ARG A 763 8.65 -19.64 25.33
CA ARG A 763 7.66 -20.64 25.75
C ARG A 763 6.23 -20.10 25.68
N ASN A 764 6.00 -18.88 26.16
CA ASN A 764 4.66 -18.28 26.18
C ASN A 764 4.13 -17.99 24.77
N SER A 765 4.98 -17.51 23.86
CA SER A 765 4.60 -17.17 22.49
C SER A 765 4.11 -18.38 21.69
N VAL A 766 4.56 -19.59 21.98
CA VAL A 766 4.02 -20.81 21.34
C VAL A 766 2.53 -20.97 21.64
N ARG A 767 2.15 -20.84 22.92
CA ARG A 767 0.75 -20.94 23.35
C ARG A 767 -0.08 -19.76 22.84
N GLU A 768 0.42 -18.53 23.03
CA GLU A 768 -0.28 -17.31 22.59
C GLU A 768 -0.54 -17.33 21.08
N ARG A 769 0.41 -17.85 20.29
CA ARG A 769 0.22 -18.02 18.84
C ARG A 769 -0.82 -19.07 18.54
N ALA A 770 -0.79 -20.24 19.19
CA ALA A 770 -1.81 -21.27 18.99
C ALA A 770 -3.22 -20.76 19.33
N ASP A 771 -3.37 -20.05 20.44
CA ASP A 771 -4.65 -19.45 20.86
C ASP A 771 -5.12 -18.38 19.86
N PHE A 772 -4.19 -17.54 19.38
CA PHE A 772 -4.49 -16.53 18.35
C PHE A 772 -4.90 -17.17 17.03
N GLU A 773 -4.19 -18.21 16.58
CA GLU A 773 -4.49 -18.92 15.34
C GLU A 773 -5.84 -19.65 15.43
N ASP A 774 -6.13 -20.34 16.54
CA ASP A 774 -7.44 -20.96 16.79
C ASP A 774 -8.56 -19.92 16.80
N LEU A 775 -8.38 -18.77 17.47
CA LEU A 775 -9.35 -17.68 17.47
C LEU A 775 -9.59 -17.12 16.06
N LYS A 776 -8.52 -16.97 15.25
CA LYS A 776 -8.64 -16.51 13.86
C LYS A 776 -9.31 -17.54 12.96
N LEU A 777 -9.01 -18.82 13.14
CA LEU A 777 -9.63 -19.91 12.40
C LEU A 777 -11.12 -20.05 12.76
N ARG A 778 -11.49 -19.96 14.05
CA ARG A 778 -12.90 -19.97 14.48
C ARG A 778 -13.66 -18.73 14.04
N GLY A 779 -12.98 -17.58 13.97
CA GLY A 779 -13.55 -16.33 13.49
C GLY A 779 -13.65 -16.24 11.97
N ARG A 780 -13.14 -17.21 11.21
CA ARG A 780 -13.29 -17.23 9.75
C ARG A 780 -14.74 -17.59 9.39
N PRO A 781 -15.38 -16.88 8.45
CA PRO A 781 -16.64 -17.33 7.89
C PRO A 781 -16.48 -18.75 7.36
N LYS A 782 -17.40 -19.65 7.72
CA LYS A 782 -17.37 -21.02 7.18
C LYS A 782 -17.64 -20.93 5.69
N THR A 783 -16.81 -21.58 4.89
CA THR A 783 -17.06 -21.73 3.46
C THR A 783 -18.37 -22.49 3.25
N ARG A 784 -19.06 -22.25 2.14
CA ARG A 784 -20.31 -22.95 1.89
C ARG A 784 -20.13 -24.44 1.63
N ALA A 785 -18.92 -24.86 1.22
CA ALA A 785 -18.53 -26.27 1.18
C ALA A 785 -18.54 -26.90 2.59
N GLU A 786 -17.99 -26.20 3.59
CA GLU A 786 -18.04 -26.61 5.00
C GLU A 786 -19.47 -26.59 5.58
N LEU A 787 -20.32 -25.64 5.15
CA LEU A 787 -21.73 -25.56 5.54
C LEU A 787 -22.61 -26.64 4.89
N ARG A 788 -22.20 -27.22 3.76
CA ARG A 788 -22.92 -28.30 3.04
C ARG A 788 -22.53 -29.70 3.51
N LEU A 789 -21.45 -29.85 4.28
CA LEU A 789 -21.14 -31.13 4.93
C LEU A 789 -22.23 -31.41 5.97
N PRO A 790 -22.94 -32.56 5.90
CA PRO A 790 -23.93 -32.89 6.91
C PRO A 790 -23.26 -32.91 8.28
N ALA A 791 -23.92 -32.31 9.28
CA ALA A 791 -23.55 -32.38 10.69
C ALA A 791 -23.64 -33.84 11.17
N ALA A 792 -22.65 -34.65 10.82
CA ALA A 792 -22.54 -36.03 11.19
C ALA A 792 -21.27 -36.17 12.03
N GLN A 793 -21.23 -35.57 13.22
CA GLN A 793 -20.28 -35.91 14.28
C GLN A 793 -20.53 -35.24 15.66
N ASP A 794 -21.77 -34.94 16.02
CA ASP A 794 -22.14 -34.55 17.41
C ASP A 794 -23.27 -35.44 17.95
N ALA A 795 -23.14 -36.75 17.75
CA ALA A 795 -23.92 -37.78 18.44
C ALA A 795 -23.09 -39.07 18.55
N SER A 796 -22.13 -39.08 19.47
CA SER A 796 -21.61 -40.29 20.11
C SER A 796 -21.06 -39.97 21.49
#